data_AF-A0A838VMW0-F1
#
_entry.id   AF-A0A838VMW0-F1
#
_cell.length_a   1.000
_cell.length_b   1.000
_cell.length_c   1.000
_cell.angle_alpha   90.00
_cell.angle_beta   90.00
_cell.angle_gamma   90.00
#
_symmetry.space_group_name_H-M   'P 1'
#
loop_
_entity.id
_entity.type
_entity.pdbx_description
1 polymer ?
#
loop_
_entity_poly.entity_id
_entity_poly.type
_entity_poly.pdbx_seq_one_letter_code
_entity_poly.pdbx_strand_id
1 'polypeptide(L)'
;LQDAEWLAAGKPPFSTWVARTIFLHSINQGIAAGIRRPELNLSLLTPGLDIGFVDTALERLSTVAWYLENDAITSIARFKEEPSINKIIAEEKAQIGIAEAKDDLRSRRDTIFANRHFTLISAPESPAEVDDVADSIALCVIDFNEATISATTEGPPPVVEQIFHNTGESGKFRTCRNRLLFLVANKQELERAIDNAREYRAMQNILNSPNRLQDLSESQQQQLKQKKGILDLAVRISLTNAYRHLFYPASDSVKAAKGLMHYPLPAQDSSEVKGKSNQQDVILKALKDCQKIRAEDAPAYAPAYILQKVWLAGLTHWSTKAMREAFAKDIGLNIFLDAEVAKLRDTIRQGLQAGQWDLQVGERVYIKTDDGLLSLPDSLEFSERMVLYRRGILEAPKPREIEFSAQVMSSTESVKPVRVRWKAQGALGVKLYLGGNLVGGEFRPSDEYETEIAHSSTFKIIADYGNGEVAEAETQAKIVVYGTLTPSTARGEEPGGIFQSKPLEFDLDGSPNVVFNELSELTSQRWRYRIHDYKVKGITYLDLSVSQVMDYRRLMTALPLLMKLPMQIDQTATITAGEQFVRLEYQGPVRGFQSFQAAVSTLLGSADVKADVSLKLEFEFSSPVSPDGTEIGTIKQALNRNPVDRVNLTVKVTY
;
A
#
# COMPACT_ATOMS: atom_id res chain seq x y z
N LEU A 1 3.99 73.11 -27.17
CA LEU A 1 4.95 72.47 -26.24
C LEU A 1 6.17 71.93 -26.99
N GLN A 2 6.03 70.95 -27.88
CA GLN A 2 7.18 70.38 -28.62
C GLN A 2 8.02 71.43 -29.39
N ASP A 3 7.39 72.37 -30.12
CA ASP A 3 8.14 73.42 -30.82
C ASP A 3 8.83 74.42 -29.89
N ALA A 4 8.37 74.58 -28.65
CA ALA A 4 9.06 75.45 -27.68
C ALA A 4 10.42 74.85 -27.28
N GLU A 5 10.53 73.51 -27.21
CA GLU A 5 11.81 72.82 -26.97
C GLU A 5 12.75 72.98 -28.16
N TRP A 6 12.25 72.85 -29.40
CA TRP A 6 13.03 73.05 -30.61
C TRP A 6 13.57 74.49 -30.71
N LEU A 7 12.71 75.48 -30.46
CA LEU A 7 13.09 76.89 -30.46
C LEU A 7 14.12 77.21 -29.36
N ALA A 8 13.97 76.63 -28.16
CA ALA A 8 14.96 76.79 -27.09
C ALA A 8 16.33 76.20 -27.45
N ALA A 9 16.36 75.16 -28.29
CA ALA A 9 17.58 74.57 -28.84
C ALA A 9 18.14 75.32 -30.08
N GLY A 10 17.60 76.49 -30.42
CA GLY A 10 18.00 77.28 -31.60
C GLY A 10 17.64 76.62 -32.93
N LYS A 11 16.67 75.70 -32.93
CA LYS A 11 16.19 74.99 -34.13
C LYS A 11 14.84 75.57 -34.60
N PRO A 12 14.49 75.42 -35.88
CA PRO A 12 13.16 75.79 -36.37
C PRO A 12 12.05 74.94 -35.69
N PRO A 13 10.78 75.36 -35.78
CA PRO A 13 9.65 74.63 -35.21
C PRO A 13 9.36 73.35 -36.02
N PHE A 14 10.20 72.33 -35.82
CA PHE A 14 10.19 71.08 -36.57
C PHE A 14 8.87 70.33 -36.45
N SER A 15 8.22 70.33 -35.28
CA SER A 15 6.95 69.63 -35.13
C SER A 15 5.86 70.28 -35.98
N THR A 16 5.78 71.61 -36.03
CA THR A 16 4.84 72.30 -36.93
C THR A 16 5.17 72.04 -38.41
N TRP A 17 6.44 72.07 -38.79
CA TRP A 17 6.84 71.85 -40.19
C TRP A 17 6.49 70.45 -40.67
N VAL A 18 6.85 69.43 -39.87
CA VAL A 18 6.54 68.03 -40.16
C VAL A 18 5.04 67.80 -40.24
N ALA A 19 4.28 68.25 -39.24
CA ALA A 19 2.83 68.08 -39.21
C ALA A 19 2.16 68.76 -40.41
N ARG A 20 2.55 69.99 -40.75
CA ARG A 20 2.00 70.73 -41.89
C ARG A 20 2.27 70.01 -43.21
N THR A 21 3.50 69.55 -43.45
CA THR A 21 3.85 68.85 -44.68
C THR A 21 3.04 67.56 -44.81
N ILE A 22 2.97 66.75 -43.74
CA ILE A 22 2.16 65.52 -43.77
C ILE A 22 0.68 65.86 -44.01
N PHE A 23 0.14 66.88 -43.35
CA PHE A 23 -1.24 67.31 -43.51
C PHE A 23 -1.55 67.70 -44.95
N LEU A 24 -0.74 68.55 -45.58
CA LEU A 24 -0.94 68.95 -46.98
C LEU A 24 -0.95 67.76 -47.94
N HIS A 25 -0.06 66.79 -47.72
CA HIS A 25 -0.02 65.56 -48.52
C HIS A 25 -1.15 64.57 -48.19
N SER A 26 -1.87 64.77 -47.08
CA SER A 26 -3.02 63.95 -46.68
C SER A 26 -4.34 64.44 -47.26
N ILE A 27 -4.43 65.70 -47.70
CA ILE A 27 -5.64 66.31 -48.29
C ILE A 27 -5.95 65.74 -49.69
N ASN A 28 -4.96 65.16 -50.37
CA ASN A 28 -5.12 64.65 -51.73
C ASN A 28 -6.02 63.39 -51.76
N GLN A 29 -7.18 63.49 -52.42
CA GLN A 29 -8.16 62.41 -52.64
C GLN A 29 -7.74 61.41 -53.75
N GLY A 30 -6.43 61.20 -53.94
CA GLY A 30 -5.88 60.27 -54.94
C GLY A 30 -5.58 58.87 -54.39
N ILE A 31 -5.03 57.99 -55.24
CA ILE A 31 -4.74 56.57 -54.92
C ILE A 31 -3.70 56.41 -53.78
N ALA A 32 -2.93 57.45 -53.45
CA ALA A 32 -1.98 57.47 -52.35
C ALA A 32 -2.08 58.77 -51.53
N ALA A 33 -3.02 58.81 -50.57
CA ALA A 33 -3.07 59.87 -49.56
C ALA A 33 -1.94 59.67 -48.52
N GLY A 34 -1.16 60.73 -48.26
CA GLY A 34 -0.01 60.72 -47.36
C GLY A 34 1.32 60.99 -48.06
N ILE A 35 2.40 60.95 -47.28
CA ILE A 35 3.77 61.20 -47.75
C ILE A 35 4.69 60.07 -47.27
N ARG A 36 5.58 59.58 -48.16
CA ARG A 36 6.60 58.59 -47.76
C ARG A 36 7.74 59.25 -47.00
N ARG A 37 8.42 58.50 -46.14
CA ARG A 37 9.54 59.00 -45.34
C ARG A 37 10.64 59.72 -46.15
N PRO A 38 11.14 59.18 -47.29
CA PRO A 38 12.14 59.88 -48.09
C PRO A 38 11.62 61.18 -48.72
N GLU A 39 10.34 61.21 -49.11
CA GLU A 39 9.69 62.40 -49.68
C GLU A 39 9.48 63.48 -48.61
N LEU A 40 9.09 63.08 -47.40
CA LEU A 40 8.98 63.99 -46.25
C LEU A 40 10.33 64.62 -45.92
N ASN A 41 11.38 63.82 -45.90
CA ASN A 41 12.75 64.29 -45.69
C ASN A 41 13.15 65.26 -46.81
N LEU A 42 12.89 64.92 -48.07
CA LEU A 42 13.16 65.81 -49.21
C LEU A 42 12.41 67.15 -49.11
N SER A 43 11.12 67.13 -48.73
CA SER A 43 10.28 68.33 -48.60
C SER A 43 10.73 69.26 -47.46
N LEU A 44 11.44 68.74 -46.47
CA LEU A 44 11.91 69.49 -45.30
C LEU A 44 13.42 69.75 -45.32
N LEU A 45 14.11 69.31 -46.38
CA LEU A 45 15.54 69.50 -46.54
C LEU A 45 15.86 71.00 -46.65
N THR A 46 16.62 71.51 -45.70
CA THR A 46 16.99 72.93 -45.62
C THR A 46 18.51 73.06 -45.40
N PRO A 47 19.22 73.93 -46.13
CA PRO A 47 20.65 74.13 -45.93
C PRO A 47 21.00 74.48 -44.48
N GLY A 48 22.02 73.83 -43.93
CA GLY A 48 22.48 74.07 -42.55
C GLY A 48 21.65 73.39 -41.45
N LEU A 49 20.66 72.57 -41.79
CA LEU A 49 19.85 71.79 -40.85
C LEU A 49 20.07 70.29 -41.05
N ASP A 50 20.18 69.56 -39.93
CA ASP A 50 20.30 68.10 -39.94
C ASP A 50 18.91 67.46 -40.13
N ILE A 51 18.84 66.52 -41.06
CA ILE A 51 17.62 65.80 -41.42
C ILE A 51 17.16 64.84 -40.31
N GLY A 52 18.07 64.37 -39.45
CA GLY A 52 17.73 63.45 -38.35
C GLY A 52 16.72 64.04 -37.34
N PHE A 53 16.59 65.37 -37.28
CA PHE A 53 15.58 66.03 -36.46
C PHE A 53 14.15 65.86 -37.00
N VAL A 54 13.98 65.71 -38.32
CA VAL A 54 12.66 65.41 -38.92
C VAL A 54 12.16 64.07 -38.41
N ASP A 55 13.05 63.09 -38.31
CA ASP A 55 12.70 61.76 -37.81
C ASP A 55 12.27 61.80 -36.35
N THR A 56 13.06 62.49 -35.52
CA THR A 56 12.75 62.69 -34.09
C THR A 56 11.43 63.45 -33.90
N ALA A 57 11.18 64.48 -34.72
CA ALA A 57 9.95 65.26 -34.66
C ALA A 57 8.74 64.44 -35.10
N LEU A 58 8.85 63.61 -36.15
CA LEU A 58 7.78 62.72 -36.59
C LEU A 58 7.48 61.64 -35.55
N GLU A 59 8.50 61.06 -34.91
CA GLU A 59 8.29 60.12 -33.80
C GLU A 59 7.56 60.78 -32.63
N ARG A 60 8.01 61.96 -32.19
CA ARG A 60 7.36 62.74 -31.14
C ARG A 60 5.95 63.20 -31.52
N LEU A 61 5.67 63.51 -32.77
CA LEU A 61 4.32 63.83 -33.23
C LEU A 61 3.43 62.58 -33.21
N SER A 62 3.96 61.44 -33.65
CA SER A 62 3.24 60.16 -33.65
C SER A 62 2.88 59.70 -32.24
N THR A 63 3.56 60.19 -31.19
CA THR A 63 3.19 59.90 -29.80
C THR A 63 2.00 60.72 -29.29
N VAL A 64 1.72 61.91 -29.83
CA VAL A 64 0.69 62.83 -29.31
C VAL A 64 -0.48 63.09 -30.26
N ALA A 65 -0.25 63.00 -31.57
CA ALA A 65 -1.27 63.31 -32.56
C ALA A 65 -2.25 62.13 -32.73
N TRP A 66 -3.52 62.36 -32.37
CA TRP A 66 -4.57 61.34 -32.42
C TRP A 66 -4.90 60.89 -33.84
N TYR A 67 -4.82 61.79 -34.81
CA TYR A 67 -5.26 61.57 -36.19
C TYR A 67 -4.11 61.26 -37.15
N LEU A 68 -2.88 61.19 -36.65
CA LEU A 68 -1.69 60.91 -37.45
C LEU A 68 -1.43 59.41 -37.47
N GLU A 69 -1.49 58.80 -38.65
CA GLU A 69 -1.03 57.43 -38.90
C GLU A 69 0.36 57.49 -39.54
N ASN A 70 1.31 56.75 -38.97
CA ASN A 70 2.63 56.53 -39.55
C ASN A 70 2.82 55.01 -39.67
N ASP A 71 2.72 54.49 -40.88
CA ASP A 71 2.85 53.05 -41.14
C ASP A 71 4.32 52.65 -41.19
N ALA A 72 4.73 51.75 -40.28
CA ALA A 72 6.10 51.27 -40.18
C ALA A 72 6.55 50.43 -41.39
N ILE A 73 5.62 49.79 -42.10
CA ILE A 73 5.93 48.91 -43.24
C ILE A 73 6.06 49.73 -44.52
N THR A 74 5.06 50.56 -44.81
CA THR A 74 5.05 51.38 -46.03
C THR A 74 5.82 52.69 -45.88
N SER A 75 6.19 53.08 -44.65
CA SER A 75 6.83 54.35 -44.31
C SER A 75 6.00 55.57 -44.76
N ILE A 76 4.68 55.41 -44.86
CA ILE A 76 3.74 56.47 -45.23
C ILE A 76 3.20 57.11 -43.95
N ALA A 77 3.35 58.43 -43.85
CA ALA A 77 2.72 59.25 -42.83
C ALA A 77 1.52 60.01 -43.43
N ARG A 78 0.37 59.97 -42.75
CA ARG A 78 -0.85 60.68 -43.17
C ARG A 78 -1.75 61.04 -42.01
N PHE A 79 -2.48 62.14 -42.14
CA PHE A 79 -3.61 62.44 -41.28
C PHE A 79 -4.88 61.76 -41.82
N LYS A 80 -5.65 61.17 -40.91
CA LYS A 80 -6.97 60.60 -41.18
C LYS A 80 -8.04 61.40 -40.46
N GLU A 81 -9.29 61.26 -40.92
CA GLU A 81 -10.45 61.81 -40.21
C GLU A 81 -10.77 61.05 -38.92
N GLU A 82 -10.33 59.78 -38.84
CA GLU A 82 -10.55 58.91 -37.69
C GLU A 82 -9.35 58.92 -36.74
N PRO A 83 -9.57 58.86 -35.41
CA PRO A 83 -8.50 58.70 -34.44
C PRO A 83 -7.79 57.34 -34.58
N SER A 84 -6.49 57.33 -34.29
CA SER A 84 -5.64 56.15 -34.32
C SER A 84 -6.05 55.16 -33.23
N ILE A 85 -6.37 53.92 -33.63
CA ILE A 85 -6.73 52.82 -32.72
C ILE A 85 -5.69 52.64 -31.62
N ASN A 86 -4.40 52.76 -31.96
CA ASN A 86 -3.32 52.59 -30.98
C ASN A 86 -3.35 53.66 -29.88
N LYS A 87 -3.84 54.87 -30.18
CA LYS A 87 -4.00 55.95 -29.19
C LYS A 87 -5.19 55.73 -28.28
N ILE A 88 -6.32 55.31 -28.85
CA ILE A 88 -7.52 54.95 -28.08
C ILE A 88 -7.18 53.83 -27.09
N ILE A 89 -6.46 52.79 -27.55
CA ILE A 89 -6.00 51.70 -26.68
C ILE A 89 -5.03 52.23 -25.60
N ALA A 90 -4.08 53.10 -25.95
CA ALA A 90 -3.12 53.63 -24.99
C ALA A 90 -3.77 54.51 -23.90
N GLU A 91 -4.75 55.33 -24.26
CA GLU A 91 -5.54 56.13 -23.30
C GLU A 91 -6.33 55.22 -22.36
N GLU A 92 -7.05 54.24 -22.90
CA GLU A 92 -7.85 53.31 -22.11
C GLU A 92 -6.95 52.44 -21.20
N LYS A 93 -5.79 51.98 -21.71
CA LYS A 93 -4.77 51.26 -20.93
C LYS A 93 -4.26 52.09 -19.75
N ALA A 94 -4.12 53.41 -19.91
CA ALA A 94 -3.70 54.31 -18.83
C ALA A 94 -4.74 54.41 -17.71
N GLN A 95 -6.02 54.24 -18.02
CA GLN A 95 -7.11 54.21 -17.02
C GLN A 95 -7.18 52.87 -16.26
N ILE A 96 -6.69 51.78 -16.85
CA ILE A 96 -6.70 50.46 -16.20
C ILE A 96 -5.59 50.37 -15.16
N GLY A 97 -6.03 50.14 -13.92
CA GLY A 97 -5.16 49.94 -12.77
C GLY A 97 -4.37 48.64 -12.84
N ILE A 98 -3.18 48.63 -12.23
CA ILE A 98 -2.32 47.46 -12.16
C ILE A 98 -2.99 46.31 -11.37
N ALA A 99 -3.80 46.65 -10.35
CA ALA A 99 -4.51 45.67 -9.54
C ALA A 99 -5.50 44.84 -10.37
N GLU A 100 -6.32 45.50 -11.20
CA GLU A 100 -7.29 44.82 -12.07
C GLU A 100 -6.60 43.88 -13.06
N ALA A 101 -5.46 44.29 -13.63
CA ALA A 101 -4.67 43.44 -14.52
C ALA A 101 -4.08 42.22 -13.79
N LYS A 102 -3.62 42.40 -12.53
CA LYS A 102 -3.14 41.30 -11.70
C LYS A 102 -4.24 40.28 -11.40
N ASP A 103 -5.47 40.73 -11.12
CA ASP A 103 -6.60 39.85 -10.86
C ASP A 103 -7.02 39.04 -12.10
N ASP A 104 -6.97 39.66 -13.29
CA ASP A 104 -7.14 38.92 -14.56
C ASP A 104 -6.09 37.83 -14.73
N LEU A 105 -4.82 38.14 -14.46
CA LEU A 105 -3.73 37.17 -14.54
C LEU A 105 -3.90 36.02 -13.54
N ARG A 106 -4.42 36.27 -12.33
CA ARG A 106 -4.73 35.20 -11.35
C ARG A 106 -5.79 34.24 -11.86
N SER A 107 -6.91 34.75 -12.35
CA SER A 107 -7.98 33.91 -12.93
C SER A 107 -7.48 33.09 -14.13
N ARG A 108 -6.63 33.69 -14.97
CA ARG A 108 -6.01 32.99 -16.11
C ARG A 108 -5.01 31.93 -15.66
N ARG A 109 -4.18 32.22 -14.64
CA ARG A 109 -3.21 31.27 -14.06
C ARG A 109 -3.93 30.00 -13.61
N ASP A 110 -4.99 30.16 -12.83
CA ASP A 110 -5.73 29.02 -12.26
C ASP A 110 -6.40 28.19 -13.37
N THR A 111 -6.84 28.84 -14.44
CA THR A 111 -7.40 28.16 -15.63
C THR A 111 -6.31 27.42 -16.44
N ILE A 112 -5.13 28.02 -16.61
CA ILE A 112 -4.02 27.46 -17.40
C ILE A 112 -3.40 26.23 -16.72
N PHE A 113 -3.31 26.25 -15.39
CA PHE A 113 -2.71 25.20 -14.56
C PHE A 113 -3.74 24.31 -13.85
N ALA A 114 -5.00 24.32 -14.31
CA ALA A 114 -6.09 23.53 -13.74
C ALA A 114 -5.75 22.04 -13.60
N ASN A 115 -6.46 21.33 -12.72
CA ASN A 115 -6.19 19.92 -12.41
C ASN A 115 -6.17 19.02 -13.66
N ARG A 116 -5.08 18.27 -13.84
CA ARG A 116 -4.98 17.23 -14.88
C ARG A 116 -4.10 16.06 -14.43
N HIS A 117 -2.81 16.29 -14.26
CA HIS A 117 -1.84 15.31 -13.76
C HIS A 117 -1.52 15.56 -12.28
N PHE A 118 -1.57 16.83 -11.89
CA PHE A 118 -1.30 17.31 -10.54
C PHE A 118 -2.50 18.07 -10.01
N THR A 119 -2.72 17.99 -8.69
CA THR A 119 -3.72 18.78 -7.98
C THR A 119 -3.20 20.21 -7.81
N LEU A 120 -3.84 21.16 -8.48
CA LEU A 120 -3.54 22.58 -8.36
C LEU A 120 -3.90 23.08 -6.95
N ILE A 121 -2.93 23.72 -6.30
CA ILE A 121 -3.15 24.57 -5.14
C ILE A 121 -2.76 25.98 -5.58
N SER A 122 -3.78 26.80 -5.80
CA SER A 122 -3.63 28.17 -6.31
C SER A 122 -3.31 29.13 -5.17
N ALA A 123 -2.18 29.83 -5.28
CA ALA A 123 -1.75 30.88 -4.36
C ALA A 123 -1.78 30.49 -2.86
N PRO A 124 -1.12 29.39 -2.46
CA PRO A 124 -1.05 29.05 -1.04
C PRO A 124 -0.23 30.11 -0.28
N GLU A 125 -0.84 30.75 0.72
CA GLU A 125 -0.17 31.75 1.56
C GLU A 125 0.45 31.09 2.80
N SER A 126 -0.15 30.00 3.26
CA SER A 126 0.28 29.29 4.48
C SER A 126 0.51 27.79 4.24
N PRO A 127 1.37 27.14 5.05
CA PRO A 127 1.53 25.69 5.01
C PRO A 127 0.26 24.89 5.36
N ALA A 128 -0.73 25.52 5.98
CA ALA A 128 -2.00 24.91 6.37
C ALA A 128 -2.93 24.66 5.17
N GLU A 129 -2.82 25.46 4.11
CA GLU A 129 -3.60 25.32 2.88
C GLU A 129 -3.15 24.13 2.01
N VAL A 130 -1.99 23.56 2.32
CA VAL A 130 -1.43 22.41 1.61
C VAL A 130 -1.50 21.18 2.51
N ASP A 131 -2.36 20.25 2.14
CA ASP A 131 -2.58 18.98 2.84
C ASP A 131 -1.32 18.10 2.89
N ASP A 132 -1.23 17.19 3.86
CA ASP A 132 -0.10 16.24 4.01
C ASP A 132 -0.57 14.81 3.75
N VAL A 133 -0.98 14.54 2.52
CA VAL A 133 -1.50 13.25 2.05
C VAL A 133 -0.53 12.59 1.07
N ALA A 134 -0.59 11.26 0.93
CA ALA A 134 0.31 10.52 0.04
C ALA A 134 -0.30 10.21 -1.34
N ASP A 135 -1.61 10.39 -1.52
CA ASP A 135 -2.33 9.92 -2.69
C ASP A 135 -2.24 10.85 -3.90
N SER A 136 -2.05 12.16 -3.68
CA SER A 136 -2.03 13.16 -4.76
C SER A 136 -0.74 13.99 -4.76
N ILE A 137 -0.34 14.41 -5.95
CA ILE A 137 0.80 15.30 -6.16
C ILE A 137 0.25 16.73 -6.24
N ALA A 138 0.74 17.62 -5.37
CA ALA A 138 0.28 19.00 -5.32
C ALA A 138 1.20 19.90 -6.17
N LEU A 139 0.59 20.65 -7.09
CA LEU A 139 1.23 21.74 -7.81
C LEU A 139 0.82 23.07 -7.15
N CYS A 140 1.70 23.58 -6.29
CA CYS A 140 1.55 24.86 -5.61
C CYS A 140 2.03 25.98 -6.53
N VAL A 141 1.10 26.76 -7.07
CA VAL A 141 1.43 27.92 -7.91
C VAL A 141 1.42 29.17 -7.03
N ILE A 142 2.60 29.70 -6.72
CA ILE A 142 2.77 30.80 -5.76
C ILE A 142 2.29 32.11 -6.38
N ASP A 143 1.57 32.94 -5.62
CA ASP A 143 1.17 34.25 -6.12
C ASP A 143 2.37 35.16 -6.35
N PHE A 144 2.32 35.95 -7.42
CA PHE A 144 3.40 36.86 -7.77
C PHE A 144 3.56 38.04 -6.79
N ASN A 145 2.58 38.29 -5.89
CA ASN A 145 2.77 39.25 -4.80
C ASN A 145 3.53 38.64 -3.62
N GLU A 146 3.42 37.32 -3.41
CA GLU A 146 4.08 36.62 -2.30
C GLU A 146 5.55 36.34 -2.60
N ALA A 147 5.85 35.81 -3.79
CA ALA A 147 7.22 35.55 -4.18
C ALA A 147 7.43 35.65 -5.69
N THR A 148 8.56 36.23 -6.07
CA THR A 148 9.06 36.22 -7.45
C THR A 148 10.56 35.96 -7.45
N ILE A 149 11.06 35.43 -8.56
CA ILE A 149 12.48 35.17 -8.77
C ILE A 149 13.00 36.08 -9.88
N SER A 150 14.18 36.65 -9.68
CA SER A 150 14.81 37.49 -10.70
C SER A 150 15.90 36.73 -11.45
N ALA A 151 16.78 36.04 -10.72
CA ALA A 151 17.87 35.25 -11.29
C ALA A 151 17.64 33.74 -11.16
N THR A 152 18.04 32.97 -12.17
CA THR A 152 17.93 31.50 -12.17
C THR A 152 18.87 30.80 -11.18
N THR A 153 19.72 31.53 -10.48
CA THR A 153 20.64 31.01 -9.46
C THR A 153 20.13 31.22 -8.03
N GLU A 154 18.99 31.90 -7.87
CA GLU A 154 18.37 32.13 -6.57
C GLU A 154 17.78 30.82 -6.02
N GLY A 155 17.95 30.61 -4.71
CA GLY A 155 17.34 29.47 -4.00
C GLY A 155 15.82 29.62 -3.88
N PRO A 156 15.13 28.61 -3.31
CA PRO A 156 13.69 28.67 -3.12
C PRO A 156 13.29 29.86 -2.23
N PRO A 157 12.20 30.58 -2.54
CA PRO A 157 11.69 31.66 -1.69
C PRO A 157 11.30 31.17 -0.28
N PRO A 158 11.32 32.04 0.75
CA PRO A 158 10.99 31.66 2.13
C PRO A 158 9.61 31.00 2.28
N VAL A 159 8.58 31.50 1.58
CA VAL A 159 7.22 30.93 1.60
C VAL A 159 7.22 29.50 1.07
N VAL A 160 7.98 29.23 0.00
CA VAL A 160 8.12 27.89 -0.58
C VAL A 160 8.79 26.94 0.42
N GLU A 161 9.86 27.39 1.09
CA GLU A 161 10.54 26.59 2.12
C GLU A 161 9.62 26.28 3.31
N GLN A 162 8.86 27.26 3.78
CA GLN A 162 7.91 27.08 4.88
C GLN A 162 6.83 26.06 4.53
N ILE A 163 6.22 26.16 3.35
CA ILE A 163 5.21 25.20 2.88
C ILE A 163 5.81 23.81 2.69
N PHE A 164 7.06 23.73 2.21
CA PHE A 164 7.74 22.45 1.98
C PHE A 164 8.06 21.70 3.28
N HIS A 165 8.47 22.41 4.33
CA HIS A 165 8.85 21.78 5.61
C HIS A 165 7.68 21.56 6.57
N ASN A 166 6.64 22.40 6.50
CA ASN A 166 5.58 22.44 7.51
C ASN A 166 4.19 22.16 6.91
N THR A 167 3.25 21.81 7.79
CA THR A 167 1.83 21.62 7.46
C THR A 167 0.93 21.89 8.67
N GLY A 168 -0.33 22.22 8.41
CA GLY A 168 -1.33 22.55 9.42
C GLY A 168 -1.09 23.89 10.13
N GLU A 169 -2.12 24.40 10.80
CA GLU A 169 -2.08 25.71 11.48
C GLU A 169 -1.02 25.77 12.59
N SER A 170 -0.75 24.64 13.26
CA SER A 170 0.26 24.56 14.32
C SER A 170 1.70 24.41 13.81
N GLY A 171 1.93 24.36 12.49
CA GLY A 171 3.28 24.26 11.90
C GLY A 171 3.96 22.92 12.15
N LYS A 172 3.22 21.80 12.08
CA LYS A 172 3.79 20.46 12.22
C LYS A 172 4.75 20.15 11.07
N PHE A 173 5.77 19.35 11.31
CA PHE A 173 6.67 18.90 10.25
C PHE A 173 5.91 18.05 9.23
N ARG A 174 6.11 18.35 7.95
CA ARG A 174 5.49 17.67 6.83
C ARG A 174 6.16 16.32 6.59
N THR A 175 5.35 15.29 6.39
CA THR A 175 5.82 13.93 6.15
C THR A 175 5.94 13.66 4.65
N CYS A 176 4.91 13.98 3.86
CA CYS A 176 4.83 13.69 2.43
C CYS A 176 5.43 14.83 1.59
N ARG A 177 6.75 15.03 1.72
CA ARG A 177 7.48 16.12 1.05
C ARG A 177 7.72 15.85 -0.44
N ASN A 178 7.88 14.59 -0.84
CA ASN A 178 8.22 14.22 -2.21
C ASN A 178 7.05 14.40 -3.22
N ARG A 179 5.86 14.79 -2.75
CA ARG A 179 4.69 15.06 -3.60
C ARG A 179 4.55 16.52 -4.05
N LEU A 180 5.31 17.43 -3.44
CA LEU A 180 5.11 18.87 -3.60
C LEU A 180 5.87 19.40 -4.81
N LEU A 181 5.21 20.16 -5.66
CA LEU A 181 5.80 20.91 -6.76
C LEU A 181 5.47 22.37 -6.57
N PHE A 182 6.44 23.26 -6.75
CA PHE A 182 6.22 24.71 -6.62
C PHE A 182 6.54 25.42 -7.92
N LEU A 183 5.62 26.26 -8.38
CA LEU A 183 5.80 27.09 -9.55
C LEU A 183 5.81 28.56 -9.15
N VAL A 184 6.90 29.25 -9.48
CA VAL A 184 7.14 30.65 -9.09
C VAL A 184 7.31 31.52 -10.32
N ALA A 185 6.77 32.74 -10.25
CA ALA A 185 6.85 33.71 -11.33
C ALA A 185 8.23 34.39 -11.41
N ASN A 186 8.71 34.63 -12.64
CA ASN A 186 9.85 35.49 -12.90
C ASN A 186 9.42 36.96 -12.89
N LYS A 187 10.18 37.81 -12.18
CA LYS A 187 9.82 39.23 -12.01
C LYS A 187 9.78 40.03 -13.33
N GLN A 188 10.76 39.83 -14.22
CA GLN A 188 10.85 40.61 -15.47
C GLN A 188 9.76 40.21 -16.47
N GLU A 189 9.52 38.91 -16.62
CA GLU A 189 8.46 38.42 -17.51
C GLU A 189 7.06 38.73 -16.97
N LEU A 190 6.90 38.81 -15.65
CA LEU A 190 5.66 39.24 -15.01
C LEU A 190 5.29 40.68 -15.37
N GLU A 191 6.25 41.62 -15.37
CA GLU A 191 6.00 43.02 -15.75
C GLU A 191 5.44 43.10 -17.19
N ARG A 192 6.02 42.32 -18.12
CA ARG A 192 5.51 42.19 -19.49
C ARG A 192 4.11 41.58 -19.54
N ALA A 193 3.84 40.56 -18.73
CA ALA A 193 2.51 39.94 -18.66
C ALA A 193 1.46 40.92 -18.13
N ILE A 194 1.79 41.74 -17.14
CA ILE A 194 0.92 42.80 -16.60
C ILE A 194 0.62 43.84 -17.68
N ASP A 195 1.63 44.31 -18.42
CA ASP A 195 1.42 45.29 -19.49
C ASP A 195 0.57 44.76 -20.64
N ASN A 196 0.75 43.50 -21.02
CA ASN A 196 -0.09 42.83 -22.01
C ASN A 196 -1.53 42.66 -21.50
N ALA A 197 -1.72 42.29 -20.23
CA ALA A 197 -3.04 42.13 -19.62
C ALA A 197 -3.80 43.46 -19.55
N ARG A 198 -3.11 44.56 -19.20
CA ARG A 198 -3.70 45.91 -19.22
C ARG A 198 -4.17 46.31 -20.62
N GLU A 199 -3.36 46.04 -21.64
CA GLU A 199 -3.71 46.35 -23.02
C GLU A 199 -4.86 45.48 -23.54
N TYR A 200 -4.91 44.23 -23.11
CA TYR A 200 -6.02 43.32 -23.43
C TYR A 200 -7.33 43.78 -22.79
N ARG A 201 -7.28 44.15 -21.52
CA ARG A 201 -8.42 44.72 -20.79
C ARG A 201 -8.87 46.04 -21.42
N ALA A 202 -7.94 46.89 -21.86
CA ALA A 202 -8.27 48.13 -22.57
C ALA A 202 -9.10 47.85 -23.83
N MET A 203 -8.66 46.90 -24.65
CA MET A 203 -9.41 46.49 -25.82
C MET A 203 -10.76 45.85 -25.48
N GLN A 204 -10.86 45.07 -24.39
CA GLN A 204 -12.15 44.56 -23.93
C GLN A 204 -13.10 45.68 -23.50
N ASN A 205 -12.64 46.66 -22.74
CA ASN A 205 -13.45 47.78 -22.29
C ASN A 205 -13.98 48.61 -23.47
N ILE A 206 -13.12 48.88 -24.47
CA ILE A 206 -13.52 49.57 -25.71
C ILE A 206 -14.60 48.77 -26.45
N LEU A 207 -14.38 47.46 -26.65
CA LEU A 207 -15.31 46.60 -27.39
C LEU A 207 -16.62 46.31 -26.64
N ASN A 208 -16.65 46.47 -25.33
CA ASN A 208 -17.86 46.28 -24.51
C ASN A 208 -18.62 47.58 -24.27
N SER A 209 -18.04 48.74 -24.60
CA SER A 209 -18.63 50.06 -24.37
C SER A 209 -19.41 50.54 -25.61
N PRO A 210 -20.75 50.63 -25.55
CA PRO A 210 -21.57 51.02 -26.72
C PRO A 210 -21.23 52.41 -27.25
N ASN A 211 -20.96 53.37 -26.36
CA ASN A 211 -20.61 54.75 -26.74
C ASN A 211 -19.28 54.80 -27.50
N ARG A 212 -18.25 54.11 -27.00
CA ARG A 212 -16.93 54.05 -27.67
C ARG A 212 -16.98 53.28 -28.99
N LEU A 213 -17.85 52.28 -29.11
CA LEU A 213 -18.06 51.55 -30.36
C LEU A 213 -18.71 52.41 -31.45
N GLN A 214 -19.61 53.32 -31.08
CA GLN A 214 -20.24 54.25 -32.04
C GLN A 214 -19.25 55.26 -32.62
N ASP A 215 -18.23 55.63 -31.84
CA ASP A 215 -17.14 56.50 -32.28
C ASP A 215 -16.13 55.81 -33.21
N LEU A 216 -16.23 54.49 -33.39
CA LEU A 216 -15.31 53.66 -34.17
C LEU A 216 -15.97 53.16 -35.46
N SER A 217 -15.26 53.26 -36.59
CA SER A 217 -15.76 52.71 -37.85
C SER A 217 -15.75 51.17 -37.88
N GLU A 218 -16.56 50.56 -38.76
CA GLU A 218 -16.63 49.10 -38.87
C GLU A 218 -15.26 48.45 -39.14
N SER A 219 -14.42 49.12 -39.93
CA SER A 219 -13.05 48.66 -40.20
C SER A 219 -12.18 48.65 -38.94
N GLN A 220 -12.30 49.67 -38.09
CA GLN A 220 -11.58 49.77 -36.83
C GLN A 220 -12.10 48.74 -35.81
N GLN A 221 -13.40 48.50 -35.77
CA GLN A 221 -13.99 47.46 -34.94
C GLN A 221 -13.49 46.06 -35.33
N GLN A 222 -13.39 45.76 -36.64
CA GLN A 222 -12.82 44.50 -37.12
C GLN A 222 -11.33 44.38 -36.75
N GLN A 223 -10.54 45.43 -36.95
CA GLN A 223 -9.13 45.46 -36.54
C GLN A 223 -8.95 45.26 -35.03
N LEU A 224 -9.78 45.89 -34.19
CA LEU A 224 -9.78 45.70 -32.74
C LEU A 224 -10.11 44.26 -32.35
N LYS A 225 -11.09 43.63 -32.99
CA LYS A 225 -11.43 42.22 -32.74
C LYS A 225 -10.27 41.27 -33.11
N GLN A 226 -9.60 41.52 -34.25
CA GLN A 226 -8.43 40.75 -34.66
C GLN A 226 -7.26 40.93 -33.68
N LYS A 227 -6.94 42.19 -33.31
CA LYS A 227 -5.90 42.50 -32.33
C LYS A 227 -6.20 41.91 -30.96
N LYS A 228 -7.45 41.94 -30.50
CA LYS A 228 -7.88 41.31 -29.25
C LYS A 228 -7.56 39.82 -29.24
N GLY A 229 -7.81 39.09 -30.34
CA GLY A 229 -7.49 37.66 -30.44
C GLY A 229 -5.98 37.39 -30.36
N ILE A 230 -5.17 38.19 -31.06
CA ILE A 230 -3.70 38.10 -31.01
C ILE A 230 -3.20 38.39 -29.60
N LEU A 231 -3.72 39.42 -28.95
CA LEU A 231 -3.28 39.83 -27.63
C LEU A 231 -3.75 38.86 -26.54
N ASP A 232 -4.93 38.24 -26.66
CA ASP A 232 -5.36 37.17 -25.74
C ASP A 232 -4.35 36.02 -25.69
N LEU A 233 -3.87 35.61 -26.87
CA LEU A 233 -2.81 34.61 -26.98
C LEU A 233 -1.49 35.12 -26.40
N ALA A 234 -1.13 36.39 -26.65
CA ALA A 234 0.08 36.99 -26.09
C ALA A 234 0.05 37.08 -24.56
N VAL A 235 -1.11 37.39 -23.94
CA VAL A 235 -1.30 37.36 -22.48
C VAL A 235 -1.09 35.96 -21.95
N ARG A 236 -1.67 34.94 -22.61
CA ARG A 236 -1.46 33.53 -22.23
C ARG A 236 0.03 33.16 -22.28
N ILE A 237 0.72 33.47 -23.39
CA ILE A 237 2.15 33.14 -23.58
C ILE A 237 3.04 33.90 -22.57
N SER A 238 2.78 35.19 -22.34
CA SER A 238 3.55 35.96 -21.36
C SER A 238 3.32 35.47 -19.93
N LEU A 239 2.10 35.06 -19.59
CA LEU A 239 1.81 34.47 -18.27
C LEU A 239 2.48 33.11 -18.08
N THR A 240 2.48 32.23 -19.09
CA THR A 240 3.19 30.94 -19.00
C THR A 240 4.70 31.13 -18.93
N ASN A 241 5.26 32.09 -19.68
CA ASN A 241 6.68 32.44 -19.59
C ASN A 241 7.04 33.12 -18.26
N ALA A 242 6.11 33.84 -17.63
CA ALA A 242 6.29 34.36 -16.28
C ALA A 242 6.41 33.22 -15.28
N TYR A 243 5.47 32.26 -15.27
CA TYR A 243 5.50 31.08 -14.40
C TYR A 243 6.42 29.98 -14.92
N ARG A 244 7.73 30.23 -14.88
CA ARG A 244 8.76 29.31 -15.41
C ARG A 244 9.67 28.68 -14.38
N HIS A 245 9.70 29.15 -13.14
CA HIS A 245 10.61 28.63 -12.13
C HIS A 245 9.95 27.48 -11.37
N LEU A 246 10.29 26.25 -11.76
CA LEU A 246 9.81 25.04 -11.10
C LEU A 246 10.79 24.63 -9.99
N PHE A 247 10.28 24.41 -8.78
CA PHE A 247 10.99 23.72 -7.73
C PHE A 247 10.35 22.37 -7.47
N TYR A 248 11.18 21.34 -7.40
CA TYR A 248 10.74 19.98 -7.12
C TYR A 248 11.65 19.31 -6.08
N PRO A 249 11.14 18.33 -5.32
CA PRO A 249 11.89 17.66 -4.27
C PRO A 249 13.03 16.82 -4.87
N ALA A 250 14.23 16.98 -4.36
CA ALA A 250 15.36 16.14 -4.73
C ALA A 250 16.35 16.02 -3.57
N SER A 251 17.02 14.87 -3.51
CA SER A 251 18.12 14.63 -2.56
C SER A 251 19.46 14.93 -3.23
N ASP A 252 19.91 16.17 -3.20
CA ASP A 252 21.25 16.59 -3.64
C ASP A 252 21.82 17.60 -2.64
N SER A 253 22.98 17.30 -2.05
CA SER A 253 23.59 18.13 -1.01
C SER A 253 24.12 19.48 -1.53
N VAL A 254 24.38 19.60 -2.83
CA VAL A 254 24.96 20.80 -3.45
C VAL A 254 23.88 21.62 -4.13
N LYS A 255 23.10 21.00 -5.04
CA LYS A 255 22.12 21.73 -5.86
C LYS A 255 20.75 21.85 -5.21
N ALA A 256 20.44 20.97 -4.25
CA ALA A 256 19.18 20.95 -3.51
C ALA A 256 19.46 20.91 -2.00
N ALA A 257 20.32 21.79 -1.48
CA ALA A 257 20.73 21.78 -0.08
C ALA A 257 19.56 21.83 0.92
N LYS A 258 18.43 22.41 0.52
CA LYS A 258 17.17 22.47 1.30
C LYS A 258 16.13 21.42 0.91
N GLY A 259 16.51 20.43 0.09
CA GLY A 259 15.64 19.37 -0.43
C GLY A 259 14.83 19.76 -1.65
N LEU A 260 15.00 20.98 -2.19
CA LEU A 260 14.33 21.47 -3.40
C LEU A 260 15.37 21.79 -4.48
N MET A 261 15.18 21.20 -5.65
CA MET A 261 15.93 21.47 -6.86
C MET A 261 15.23 22.54 -7.68
N HIS A 262 15.98 23.49 -8.22
CA HIS A 262 15.45 24.49 -9.15
C HIS A 262 15.61 24.06 -10.60
N TYR A 263 14.54 24.20 -11.38
CA TYR A 263 14.56 23.97 -12.82
C TYR A 263 13.78 25.07 -13.56
N PRO A 264 14.44 25.90 -14.38
CA PRO A 264 13.75 26.88 -15.22
C PRO A 264 13.16 26.19 -16.46
N LEU A 265 11.83 26.28 -16.62
CA LEU A 265 11.13 25.79 -17.79
C LEU A 265 11.50 26.62 -19.04
N PRO A 266 11.84 25.97 -20.17
CA PRO A 266 12.13 26.67 -21.41
C PRO A 266 10.91 27.44 -21.94
N ALA A 267 11.14 28.65 -22.44
CA ALA A 267 10.08 29.49 -23.03
C ALA A 267 9.49 28.90 -24.32
N GLN A 268 10.27 28.11 -25.06
CA GLN A 268 9.83 27.46 -26.31
C GLN A 268 8.78 26.39 -26.02
N ASP A 269 9.06 25.45 -25.11
CA ASP A 269 8.11 24.41 -24.70
C ASP A 269 6.80 25.01 -24.15
N SER A 270 6.91 26.13 -23.43
CA SER A 270 5.75 26.83 -22.86
C SER A 270 4.88 27.54 -23.89
N SER A 271 5.44 27.85 -25.07
CA SER A 271 4.76 28.52 -26.18
C SER A 271 4.21 27.54 -27.23
N GLU A 272 4.73 26.31 -27.27
CA GLU A 272 4.31 25.24 -28.18
C GLU A 272 2.97 24.59 -27.80
N VAL A 273 2.52 24.75 -26.55
CA VAL A 273 1.22 24.29 -26.06
C VAL A 273 0.10 25.12 -26.72
N LYS A 274 -0.29 24.74 -27.94
CA LYS A 274 -1.32 25.41 -28.72
C LYS A 274 -2.73 25.05 -28.24
N GLY A 275 -3.56 26.06 -27.96
CA GLY A 275 -5.00 25.92 -27.77
C GLY A 275 -5.45 25.68 -26.33
N LYS A 276 -6.37 24.72 -26.13
CA LYS A 276 -6.98 24.34 -24.83
C LYS A 276 -6.14 23.33 -24.03
N SER A 277 -4.94 22.98 -24.49
CA SER A 277 -4.05 22.06 -23.78
C SER A 277 -3.55 22.68 -22.47
N ASN A 278 -3.39 21.82 -21.46
CA ASN A 278 -3.07 22.21 -20.10
C ASN A 278 -1.55 22.36 -19.92
N GLN A 279 -1.11 23.44 -19.28
CA GLN A 279 0.31 23.73 -19.09
C GLN A 279 1.03 22.71 -18.18
N GLN A 280 0.28 21.92 -17.41
CA GLN A 280 0.85 20.81 -16.62
C GLN A 280 1.57 19.77 -17.48
N ASP A 281 1.27 19.64 -18.78
CA ASP A 281 1.99 18.73 -19.69
C ASP A 281 3.47 19.12 -19.83
N VAL A 282 3.78 20.42 -19.83
CA VAL A 282 5.16 20.95 -19.90
C VAL A 282 5.93 20.63 -18.62
N ILE A 283 5.26 20.76 -17.47
CA ILE A 283 5.81 20.40 -16.16
C ILE A 283 6.09 18.90 -16.10
N LEU A 284 5.16 18.07 -16.58
CA LEU A 284 5.34 16.62 -16.64
C LEU A 284 6.52 16.24 -17.54
N LYS A 285 6.64 16.84 -18.73
CA LYS A 285 7.79 16.65 -19.63
C LYS A 285 9.10 17.04 -18.93
N ALA A 286 9.16 18.22 -18.33
CA ALA A 286 10.35 18.69 -17.61
C ALA A 286 10.75 17.75 -16.44
N LEU A 287 9.79 17.23 -15.69
CA LEU A 287 10.04 16.27 -14.60
C LEU A 287 10.51 14.90 -15.12
N LYS A 288 10.05 14.48 -16.31
CA LYS A 288 10.55 13.29 -17.00
C LYS A 288 12.00 13.50 -17.49
N ASP A 289 12.30 14.67 -18.06
CA ASP A 289 13.65 15.03 -18.52
C ASP A 289 14.64 15.12 -17.34
N CYS A 290 14.18 15.61 -16.19
CA CYS A 290 14.93 15.60 -14.93
C CYS A 290 15.03 14.22 -14.26
N GLN A 291 14.47 13.16 -14.87
CA GLN A 291 14.37 11.80 -14.32
C GLN A 291 13.69 11.72 -12.94
N LYS A 292 12.93 12.75 -12.55
CA LYS A 292 12.18 12.76 -11.29
C LYS A 292 10.88 11.97 -11.41
N ILE A 293 10.24 12.03 -12.58
CA ILE A 293 9.12 11.18 -12.98
C ILE A 293 9.62 10.17 -14.01
N ARG A 294 9.18 8.91 -13.91
CA ARG A 294 9.56 7.87 -14.86
C ARG A 294 8.76 7.98 -16.15
N ALA A 295 9.36 7.53 -17.25
CA ALA A 295 8.65 7.46 -18.52
C ALA A 295 7.49 6.46 -18.46
N GLU A 296 6.47 6.66 -19.30
CA GLU A 296 5.26 5.83 -19.29
C GLU A 296 5.52 4.39 -19.72
N ASP A 297 6.51 4.17 -20.57
CA ASP A 297 6.99 2.88 -21.05
C ASP A 297 8.03 2.21 -20.13
N ALA A 298 8.43 2.88 -19.04
CA ALA A 298 9.40 2.33 -18.11
C ALA A 298 8.91 1.00 -17.51
N PRO A 299 9.76 -0.03 -17.38
CA PRO A 299 9.37 -1.34 -16.85
C PRO A 299 8.92 -1.26 -15.39
N ALA A 300 8.34 -2.34 -14.86
CA ALA A 300 8.06 -2.46 -13.43
C ALA A 300 9.34 -2.24 -12.59
N TYR A 301 9.19 -1.78 -11.34
CA TYR A 301 10.33 -1.63 -10.44
C TYR A 301 10.96 -2.99 -10.16
N ALA A 302 12.29 -3.06 -10.09
CA ALA A 302 12.96 -4.28 -9.67
C ALA A 302 12.70 -4.53 -8.17
N PRO A 303 12.39 -5.76 -7.72
CA PRO A 303 12.22 -6.05 -6.29
C PRO A 303 13.45 -5.67 -5.45
N ALA A 304 14.65 -5.87 -5.99
CA ALA A 304 15.90 -5.47 -5.34
C ALA A 304 16.01 -3.94 -5.13
N TYR A 305 15.47 -3.14 -6.06
CA TYR A 305 15.45 -1.68 -5.92
C TYR A 305 14.57 -1.26 -4.73
N ILE A 306 13.39 -1.87 -4.60
CA ILE A 306 12.51 -1.62 -3.45
C ILE A 306 13.22 -1.98 -2.15
N LEU A 307 13.88 -3.15 -2.06
CA LEU A 307 14.60 -3.57 -0.85
C LEU A 307 15.75 -2.66 -0.44
N GLN A 308 16.45 -2.07 -1.41
CA GLN A 308 17.65 -1.26 -1.17
C GLN A 308 17.34 0.24 -0.97
N LYS A 309 16.36 0.77 -1.68
CA LYS A 309 16.10 2.23 -1.75
C LYS A 309 14.80 2.65 -1.07
N VAL A 310 13.75 1.84 -1.16
CA VAL A 310 12.43 2.19 -0.60
C VAL A 310 12.27 1.60 0.81
N TRP A 311 12.74 0.37 1.01
CA TRP A 311 12.61 -0.34 2.27
C TRP A 311 13.74 0.03 3.25
N LEU A 312 13.46 0.99 4.13
CA LEU A 312 14.25 1.36 5.32
C LEU A 312 14.96 0.17 5.99
N ALA A 313 16.27 0.32 6.16
CA ALA A 313 17.13 -0.64 6.85
C ALA A 313 16.75 -0.67 8.34
N GLY A 314 16.21 -1.80 8.80
CA GLY A 314 15.78 -2.01 10.20
C GLY A 314 14.32 -2.46 10.35
N LEU A 315 13.48 -2.22 9.34
CA LEU A 315 12.10 -2.73 9.34
C LEU A 315 12.07 -4.18 8.87
N THR A 316 11.55 -5.06 9.73
CA THR A 316 11.33 -6.49 9.46
C THR A 316 10.10 -6.74 8.59
N HIS A 317 9.08 -5.91 8.77
CA HIS A 317 7.81 -5.99 8.08
C HIS A 317 7.34 -4.62 7.62
N TRP A 318 6.50 -4.58 6.59
CA TRP A 318 5.99 -3.35 5.99
C TRP A 318 4.65 -3.60 5.30
N SER A 319 3.62 -2.79 5.57
CA SER A 319 2.35 -2.86 4.82
C SER A 319 2.49 -2.37 3.37
N THR A 320 1.71 -2.95 2.45
CA THR A 320 1.72 -2.51 1.03
C THR A 320 1.29 -1.05 0.90
N LYS A 321 0.36 -0.58 1.76
CA LYS A 321 -0.01 0.84 1.82
C LYS A 321 1.16 1.73 2.20
N ALA A 322 1.86 1.43 3.29
CA ALA A 322 2.99 2.25 3.71
C ALA A 322 4.15 2.21 2.69
N MET A 323 4.29 1.13 1.91
CA MET A 323 5.26 1.05 0.80
C MET A 323 4.92 2.03 -0.32
N ARG A 324 3.64 2.17 -0.69
CA ARG A 324 3.18 3.22 -1.63
C ARG A 324 3.43 4.61 -1.06
N GLU A 325 3.08 4.83 0.20
CA GLU A 325 3.28 6.13 0.86
C GLU A 325 4.76 6.54 0.96
N ALA A 326 5.69 5.59 1.01
CA ALA A 326 7.13 5.86 1.08
C ALA A 326 7.61 6.73 -0.09
N PHE A 327 7.06 6.52 -1.30
CA PHE A 327 7.37 7.34 -2.47
C PHE A 327 6.96 8.81 -2.29
N ALA A 328 5.89 9.10 -1.55
CA ALA A 328 5.49 10.47 -1.23
C ALA A 328 6.33 11.08 -0.08
N LYS A 329 6.94 10.26 0.77
CA LYS A 329 7.70 10.69 1.95
C LYS A 329 9.19 10.97 1.65
N ASP A 330 9.83 10.11 0.88
CA ASP A 330 11.27 10.20 0.61
C ASP A 330 11.57 11.04 -0.64
N ILE A 331 12.25 12.18 -0.43
CA ILE A 331 12.68 13.11 -1.49
C ILE A 331 13.71 12.53 -2.45
N GLY A 332 14.40 11.45 -2.07
CA GLY A 332 15.36 10.74 -2.92
C GLY A 332 14.71 9.83 -3.95
N LEU A 333 13.43 9.49 -3.79
CA LEU A 333 12.71 8.63 -4.71
C LEU A 333 12.04 9.41 -5.85
N ASN A 334 11.70 8.70 -6.92
CA ASN A 334 10.88 9.24 -8.00
C ASN A 334 9.48 9.65 -7.49
N ILE A 335 8.89 10.67 -8.11
CA ILE A 335 7.49 11.01 -7.87
C ILE A 335 6.63 9.92 -8.48
N PHE A 336 5.77 9.32 -7.66
CA PHE A 336 4.91 8.20 -8.03
C PHE A 336 3.59 8.68 -8.63
N LEU A 337 3.34 8.34 -9.89
CA LEU A 337 2.08 8.65 -10.58
C LEU A 337 1.07 7.51 -10.40
N ASP A 338 -0.22 7.82 -10.50
CA ASP A 338 -1.29 6.81 -10.41
C ASP A 338 -1.18 5.71 -11.49
N ALA A 339 -0.64 6.05 -12.67
CA ALA A 339 -0.37 5.06 -13.72
C ALA A 339 0.67 3.99 -13.32
N GLU A 340 1.50 4.25 -12.31
CA GLU A 340 2.51 3.31 -11.81
C GLU A 340 1.96 2.33 -10.76
N VAL A 341 0.72 2.53 -10.28
CA VAL A 341 0.06 1.64 -9.29
C VAL A 341 0.05 0.19 -9.77
N ALA A 342 -0.28 -0.04 -11.05
CA ALA A 342 -0.27 -1.38 -11.63
C ALA A 342 1.14 -1.97 -11.67
N LYS A 343 2.14 -1.18 -12.08
CA LYS A 343 3.54 -1.59 -12.14
C LYS A 343 4.10 -1.95 -10.76
N LEU A 344 3.70 -1.23 -9.72
CA LEU A 344 4.11 -1.52 -8.35
C LEU A 344 3.48 -2.83 -7.85
N ARG A 345 2.23 -3.13 -8.19
CA ARG A 345 1.62 -4.44 -7.91
C ARG A 345 2.38 -5.58 -8.59
N ASP A 346 2.79 -5.38 -9.84
CA ASP A 346 3.60 -6.35 -10.57
C ASP A 346 4.97 -6.56 -9.93
N THR A 347 5.61 -5.49 -9.43
CA THR A 347 6.85 -5.59 -8.64
C THR A 347 6.65 -6.45 -7.39
N ILE A 348 5.56 -6.25 -6.64
CA ILE A 348 5.26 -7.06 -5.45
C ILE A 348 5.11 -8.53 -5.81
N ARG A 349 4.38 -8.83 -6.90
CA ARG A 349 4.19 -10.19 -7.43
C ARG A 349 5.52 -10.83 -7.85
N GLN A 350 6.35 -10.10 -8.58
CA GLN A 350 7.68 -10.57 -9.00
C GLN A 350 8.59 -10.82 -7.80
N GLY A 351 8.55 -9.97 -6.77
CA GLY A 351 9.33 -10.18 -5.57
C GLY A 351 8.89 -11.41 -4.76
N LEU A 352 7.59 -11.73 -4.76
CA LEU A 352 7.08 -12.98 -4.18
C LEU A 352 7.54 -14.21 -4.98
N GLN A 353 7.42 -14.15 -6.32
CA GLN A 353 7.86 -15.24 -7.22
C GLN A 353 9.37 -15.46 -7.20
N ALA A 354 10.16 -14.38 -7.15
CA ALA A 354 11.61 -14.46 -6.98
C ALA A 354 11.99 -14.89 -5.56
N GLY A 355 11.08 -14.70 -4.60
CA GLY A 355 11.32 -14.95 -3.19
C GLY A 355 12.36 -13.98 -2.65
N GLN A 356 12.04 -12.69 -2.72
CA GLN A 356 12.79 -11.59 -2.13
C GLN A 356 12.14 -11.12 -0.82
N TRP A 357 10.84 -11.36 -0.67
CA TRP A 357 10.04 -11.12 0.53
C TRP A 357 8.91 -12.15 0.61
N ASP A 358 8.32 -12.27 1.79
CA ASP A 358 7.15 -13.09 2.08
C ASP A 358 5.94 -12.17 2.33
N LEU A 359 4.71 -12.61 2.05
CA LEU A 359 3.50 -11.80 2.24
C LEU A 359 2.56 -12.48 3.24
N GLN A 360 2.05 -11.70 4.19
CA GLN A 360 0.97 -12.10 5.08
C GLN A 360 -0.31 -11.33 4.73
N VAL A 361 -1.43 -12.04 4.60
CA VAL A 361 -2.77 -11.47 4.43
C VAL A 361 -3.71 -12.12 5.44
N GLY A 362 -3.93 -11.44 6.56
CA GLY A 362 -4.67 -12.04 7.70
C GLY A 362 -3.94 -13.25 8.26
N GLU A 363 -4.60 -14.41 8.25
CA GLU A 363 -4.02 -15.71 8.67
C GLU A 363 -3.25 -16.42 7.54
N ARG A 364 -3.40 -15.97 6.28
CA ARG A 364 -2.71 -16.59 5.14
C ARG A 364 -1.30 -16.06 5.02
N VAL A 365 -0.35 -16.97 4.81
CA VAL A 365 1.06 -16.65 4.60
C VAL A 365 1.50 -17.19 3.25
N TYR A 366 2.12 -16.34 2.46
CA TYR A 366 2.65 -16.63 1.13
C TYR A 366 4.17 -16.62 1.20
N ILE A 367 4.76 -17.80 1.43
CA ILE A 367 6.21 -18.03 1.50
C ILE A 367 6.61 -18.89 0.31
N LYS A 368 7.68 -18.50 -0.39
CA LYS A 368 8.25 -19.33 -1.45
C LYS A 368 9.13 -20.42 -0.83
N THR A 369 8.63 -21.65 -0.80
CA THR A 369 9.37 -22.88 -0.46
C THR A 369 10.03 -23.48 -1.70
N ASP A 370 11.10 -24.25 -1.52
CA ASP A 370 11.91 -24.80 -2.63
C ASP A 370 11.16 -25.84 -3.49
N ASP A 371 10.13 -26.50 -2.94
CA ASP A 371 9.43 -27.63 -3.56
C ASP A 371 8.00 -27.33 -4.07
N GLY A 372 7.54 -26.07 -4.05
CA GLY A 372 6.13 -25.73 -4.32
C GLY A 372 5.91 -24.57 -5.30
N LEU A 373 4.90 -24.69 -6.16
CA LEU A 373 4.33 -23.55 -6.90
C LEU A 373 3.69 -22.58 -5.90
N LEU A 374 4.27 -21.38 -5.78
CA LEU A 374 3.71 -20.32 -4.93
C LEU A 374 2.31 -19.93 -5.46
N SER A 375 1.26 -20.18 -4.67
CA SER A 375 -0.06 -19.62 -4.94
C SER A 375 -0.02 -18.12 -4.65
N LEU A 376 -0.29 -17.29 -5.66
CA LEU A 376 -0.34 -15.85 -5.49
C LEU A 376 -1.74 -15.43 -5.02
N PRO A 377 -1.87 -14.35 -4.24
CA PRO A 377 -3.18 -13.80 -3.92
C PRO A 377 -3.91 -13.32 -5.18
N ASP A 378 -5.22 -13.59 -5.25
CA ASP A 378 -6.07 -13.26 -6.40
C ASP A 378 -6.12 -11.76 -6.72
N SER A 379 -6.06 -10.93 -5.67
CA SER A 379 -5.98 -9.47 -5.78
C SER A 379 -4.91 -8.92 -4.83
N LEU A 380 -4.14 -7.94 -5.33
CA LEU A 380 -3.10 -7.27 -4.57
C LEU A 380 -3.50 -5.80 -4.38
N GLU A 381 -3.87 -5.47 -3.15
CA GLU A 381 -4.35 -4.16 -2.75
C GLU A 381 -3.30 -3.43 -1.90
N PHE A 382 -3.26 -2.11 -2.03
CA PHE A 382 -2.44 -1.27 -1.17
C PHE A 382 -3.23 -0.98 0.12
N SER A 383 -3.11 -1.88 1.10
CA SER A 383 -3.87 -1.82 2.36
C SER A 383 -2.96 -2.11 3.55
N GLU A 384 -3.43 -1.81 4.76
CA GLU A 384 -2.73 -2.19 5.99
C GLU A 384 -2.81 -3.69 6.28
N ARG A 385 -3.72 -4.42 5.63
CA ARG A 385 -3.95 -5.86 5.86
C ARG A 385 -2.93 -6.74 5.14
N MET A 386 -2.32 -6.23 4.07
CA MET A 386 -1.31 -6.93 3.29
C MET A 386 0.07 -6.47 3.77
N VAL A 387 0.78 -7.34 4.49
CA VAL A 387 2.06 -7.03 5.13
C VAL A 387 3.16 -7.86 4.52
N LEU A 388 4.15 -7.19 3.93
CA LEU A 388 5.35 -7.78 3.38
C LEU A 388 6.39 -7.94 4.49
N TYR A 389 7.05 -9.10 4.53
CA TYR A 389 8.13 -9.42 5.46
C TYR A 389 9.41 -9.68 4.70
N ARG A 390 10.55 -9.32 5.30
CA ARG A 390 11.84 -9.80 4.80
C ARG A 390 11.88 -11.32 4.90
N ARG A 391 12.57 -11.96 3.95
CA ARG A 391 12.71 -13.41 3.87
C ARG A 391 13.15 -14.04 5.18
N GLY A 392 12.52 -15.16 5.52
CA GLY A 392 12.92 -16.01 6.66
C GLY A 392 12.42 -15.53 8.03
N ILE A 393 11.55 -14.50 8.06
CA ILE A 393 10.92 -14.04 9.30
C ILE A 393 9.59 -14.77 9.55
N LEU A 394 8.83 -15.06 8.50
CA LEU A 394 7.60 -15.82 8.61
C LEU A 394 7.92 -17.32 8.62
N GLU A 395 7.39 -18.02 9.61
CA GLU A 395 7.45 -19.48 9.64
C GLU A 395 6.32 -20.06 8.77
N ALA A 396 6.64 -21.10 8.00
CA ALA A 396 5.61 -21.84 7.27
C ALA A 396 4.62 -22.47 8.28
N PRO A 397 3.31 -22.48 7.99
CA PRO A 397 2.36 -23.17 8.85
C PRO A 397 2.78 -24.64 9.00
N LYS A 398 2.83 -25.14 10.25
CA LYS A 398 3.22 -26.54 10.53
C LYS A 398 2.34 -27.48 9.69
N PRO A 399 2.93 -28.50 9.02
CA PRO A 399 2.15 -29.44 8.23
C PRO A 399 1.09 -30.11 9.12
N ARG A 400 -0.16 -30.14 8.65
CA ARG A 400 -1.27 -30.74 9.40
C ARG A 400 -1.11 -32.26 9.37
N GLU A 401 -0.64 -32.85 10.47
CA GLU A 401 -0.49 -34.31 10.60
C GLU A 401 -1.87 -34.96 10.81
N ILE A 402 -2.17 -36.01 10.03
CA ILE A 402 -3.34 -36.86 10.25
C ILE A 402 -2.87 -38.10 11.00
N GLU A 403 -3.34 -38.30 12.23
CA GLU A 403 -3.12 -39.57 12.93
C GLU A 403 -4.07 -40.61 12.33
N PHE A 404 -3.55 -41.65 11.68
CA PHE A 404 -4.35 -42.66 10.99
C PHE A 404 -3.90 -44.07 11.34
N SER A 405 -4.82 -44.87 11.88
CA SER A 405 -4.53 -46.23 12.36
C SER A 405 -5.61 -47.22 11.94
N ALA A 406 -5.22 -48.44 11.61
CA ALA A 406 -6.12 -49.55 11.33
C ALA A 406 -5.74 -50.75 12.20
N GLN A 407 -6.72 -51.27 12.94
CA GLN A 407 -6.55 -52.40 13.84
C GLN A 407 -7.44 -53.56 13.39
N VAL A 408 -6.82 -54.73 13.17
CA VAL A 408 -7.54 -55.98 12.86
C VAL A 408 -7.97 -56.63 14.16
N MET A 409 -9.27 -56.82 14.36
CA MET A 409 -9.82 -57.50 15.53
C MET A 409 -9.76 -59.03 15.34
N SER A 410 -9.60 -59.76 16.45
CA SER A 410 -9.53 -61.22 16.43
C SER A 410 -10.93 -61.81 16.23
N SER A 411 -11.14 -62.53 15.12
CA SER A 411 -12.37 -63.28 14.82
C SER A 411 -12.03 -64.70 14.35
N THR A 412 -12.91 -65.65 14.65
CA THR A 412 -12.84 -67.06 14.20
C THR A 412 -13.40 -67.27 12.79
N GLU A 413 -13.93 -66.23 12.16
CA GLU A 413 -14.52 -66.27 10.82
C GLU A 413 -13.49 -65.92 9.72
N SER A 414 -13.78 -66.31 8.48
CA SER A 414 -12.90 -66.05 7.32
C SER A 414 -12.78 -64.55 6.98
N VAL A 415 -13.73 -63.75 7.45
CA VAL A 415 -13.72 -62.29 7.34
C VAL A 415 -13.33 -61.71 8.71
N LYS A 416 -12.29 -60.87 8.75
CA LYS A 416 -11.82 -60.26 10.00
C LYS A 416 -12.37 -58.84 10.12
N PRO A 417 -13.03 -58.49 11.24
CA PRO A 417 -13.45 -57.12 11.46
C PRO A 417 -12.23 -56.23 11.72
N VAL A 418 -12.22 -55.05 11.11
CA VAL A 418 -11.15 -54.04 11.19
C VAL A 418 -11.77 -52.74 11.63
N ARG A 419 -11.19 -52.16 12.68
CA ARG A 419 -11.51 -50.81 13.14
C ARG A 419 -10.46 -49.85 12.62
N VAL A 420 -10.89 -48.84 11.90
CA VAL A 420 -10.04 -47.76 11.39
C VAL A 420 -10.38 -46.49 12.15
N ARG A 421 -9.37 -45.85 12.73
CA ARG A 421 -9.52 -44.60 13.48
C ARG A 421 -8.63 -43.53 12.88
N TRP A 422 -9.18 -42.32 12.74
CA TRP A 422 -8.43 -41.15 12.29
C TRP A 422 -8.67 -39.93 13.18
N LYS A 423 -7.68 -39.04 13.18
CA LYS A 423 -7.75 -37.72 13.79
C LYS A 423 -7.12 -36.71 12.83
N ALA A 424 -7.95 -35.86 12.24
CA ALA A 424 -7.58 -34.77 11.34
C ALA A 424 -8.02 -33.44 11.96
N GLN A 425 -7.14 -32.82 12.76
CA GLN A 425 -7.47 -31.62 13.52
C GLN A 425 -7.76 -30.43 12.61
N GLY A 426 -8.98 -29.88 12.68
CA GLY A 426 -9.40 -28.71 11.93
C GLY A 426 -9.90 -28.97 10.51
N ALA A 427 -10.10 -30.24 10.11
CA ALA A 427 -10.72 -30.58 8.83
C ALA A 427 -12.21 -30.18 8.81
N LEU A 428 -12.70 -29.76 7.65
CA LEU A 428 -14.11 -29.44 7.40
C LEU A 428 -14.89 -30.66 6.90
N GLY A 429 -14.21 -31.60 6.24
CA GLY A 429 -14.80 -32.87 5.80
C GLY A 429 -13.73 -33.93 5.58
N VAL A 430 -14.11 -35.20 5.71
CA VAL A 430 -13.19 -36.33 5.55
C VAL A 430 -13.80 -37.35 4.59
N LYS A 431 -12.99 -37.89 3.68
CA LYS A 431 -13.36 -38.97 2.76
C LYS A 431 -12.47 -40.17 3.00
N LEU A 432 -13.08 -41.33 3.25
CA LEU A 432 -12.39 -42.59 3.45
C LEU A 432 -12.49 -43.45 2.19
N TYR A 433 -11.38 -44.06 1.79
CA TYR A 433 -11.28 -44.97 0.66
C TYR A 433 -10.78 -46.34 1.13
N LEU A 434 -11.43 -47.41 0.66
CA LEU A 434 -11.03 -48.79 0.87
C LEU A 434 -10.68 -49.41 -0.49
N GLY A 435 -9.42 -49.80 -0.69
CA GLY A 435 -8.98 -50.43 -1.95
C GLY A 435 -9.23 -49.55 -3.20
N GLY A 436 -9.25 -48.23 -3.04
CA GLY A 436 -9.53 -47.26 -4.10
C GLY A 436 -11.01 -46.87 -4.27
N ASN A 437 -11.94 -47.54 -3.58
CA ASN A 437 -13.37 -47.21 -3.61
C ASN A 437 -13.74 -46.30 -2.45
N LEU A 438 -14.53 -45.26 -2.73
CA LEU A 438 -15.05 -44.35 -1.70
C LEU A 438 -16.01 -45.12 -0.77
N VAL A 439 -15.72 -45.11 0.52
CA VAL A 439 -16.61 -45.63 1.55
C VAL A 439 -17.77 -44.65 1.71
N GLY A 440 -19.00 -45.11 1.55
CA GLY A 440 -20.19 -44.27 1.68
C GLY A 440 -20.42 -43.84 3.13
N GLY A 441 -20.41 -42.53 3.39
CA GLY A 441 -20.67 -41.94 4.71
C GLY A 441 -20.18 -40.50 4.79
N GLU A 442 -20.85 -39.66 5.56
CA GLU A 442 -20.31 -38.37 5.99
C GLU A 442 -19.47 -38.60 7.24
N PHE A 443 -18.16 -38.55 7.07
CA PHE A 443 -17.19 -38.83 8.13
C PHE A 443 -16.74 -37.56 8.82
N ARG A 444 -16.64 -37.61 10.15
CA ARG A 444 -16.20 -36.46 10.96
C ARG A 444 -14.68 -36.31 10.93
N PRO A 445 -14.14 -35.11 11.26
CA PRO A 445 -12.70 -34.86 11.38
C PRO A 445 -11.97 -35.77 12.39
N SER A 446 -12.68 -36.32 13.37
CA SER A 446 -12.19 -37.37 14.25
C SER A 446 -13.32 -38.38 14.40
N ASP A 447 -13.09 -39.60 13.90
CA ASP A 447 -14.14 -40.61 13.78
C ASP A 447 -13.53 -42.02 13.73
N GLU A 448 -14.39 -43.02 13.84
CA GLU A 448 -14.04 -44.44 13.71
C GLU A 448 -14.97 -45.15 12.73
N TYR A 449 -14.41 -46.07 11.94
CA TYR A 449 -15.17 -46.88 11.00
C TYR A 449 -14.82 -48.35 11.16
N GLU A 450 -15.85 -49.18 11.30
CA GLU A 450 -15.72 -50.64 11.38
C GLU A 450 -16.16 -51.26 10.06
N THR A 451 -15.32 -52.14 9.53
CA THR A 451 -15.62 -52.91 8.31
C THR A 451 -14.98 -54.27 8.38
N GLU A 452 -15.41 -55.20 7.53
CA GLU A 452 -14.88 -56.55 7.51
C GLU A 452 -14.03 -56.74 6.24
N ILE A 453 -12.81 -57.28 6.40
CA ILE A 453 -11.91 -57.56 5.28
C ILE A 453 -11.61 -59.06 5.19
N ALA A 454 -11.61 -59.60 3.97
CA ALA A 454 -11.22 -60.98 3.69
C ALA A 454 -9.71 -61.12 3.34
N HIS A 455 -9.09 -60.03 2.87
CA HIS A 455 -7.67 -59.97 2.49
C HIS A 455 -7.05 -58.68 3.00
N SER A 456 -5.72 -58.65 3.13
CA SER A 456 -4.99 -57.44 3.52
C SER A 456 -5.34 -56.26 2.62
N SER A 457 -5.94 -55.21 3.19
CA SER A 457 -6.52 -54.09 2.43
C SER A 457 -5.92 -52.76 2.87
N THR A 458 -5.72 -51.86 1.90
CA THR A 458 -5.22 -50.50 2.13
C THR A 458 -6.40 -49.55 2.32
N PHE A 459 -6.33 -48.75 3.39
CA PHE A 459 -7.23 -47.64 3.64
C PHE A 459 -6.51 -46.34 3.32
N LYS A 460 -7.20 -45.41 2.67
CA LYS A 460 -6.71 -44.05 2.39
C LYS A 460 -7.73 -43.05 2.89
N ILE A 461 -7.27 -41.98 3.52
CA ILE A 461 -8.12 -40.90 3.97
C ILE A 461 -7.70 -39.58 3.34
N ILE A 462 -8.68 -38.77 2.94
CA ILE A 462 -8.50 -37.43 2.41
C ILE A 462 -9.27 -36.47 3.31
N ALA A 463 -8.54 -35.64 4.05
CA ALA A 463 -9.10 -34.57 4.87
C ALA A 463 -9.13 -33.28 4.05
N ASP A 464 -10.32 -32.69 3.89
CA ASP A 464 -10.54 -31.41 3.25
C ASP A 464 -10.62 -30.31 4.32
N TYR A 465 -9.74 -29.32 4.23
CA TYR A 465 -9.68 -28.18 5.13
C TYR A 465 -10.35 -26.93 4.54
N GLY A 466 -10.95 -27.04 3.36
CA GLY A 466 -11.57 -25.95 2.61
C GLY A 466 -10.60 -25.23 1.68
N ASN A 467 -11.14 -24.48 0.71
CA ASN A 467 -10.38 -23.66 -0.25
C ASN A 467 -9.29 -24.41 -1.06
N GLY A 468 -9.46 -25.73 -1.27
CA GLY A 468 -8.55 -26.56 -2.06
C GLY A 468 -7.36 -27.15 -1.30
N GLU A 469 -7.27 -26.93 0.03
CA GLU A 469 -6.25 -27.52 0.89
C GLU A 469 -6.70 -28.92 1.36
N VAL A 470 -6.05 -29.97 0.85
CA VAL A 470 -6.32 -31.37 1.21
C VAL A 470 -5.07 -32.03 1.78
N ALA A 471 -5.22 -32.85 2.81
CA ALA A 471 -4.16 -33.73 3.30
C ALA A 471 -4.57 -35.19 3.19
N GLU A 472 -3.61 -36.04 2.81
CA GLU A 472 -3.85 -37.46 2.57
C GLU A 472 -3.01 -38.32 3.52
N ALA A 473 -3.59 -39.40 4.05
CA ALA A 473 -2.87 -40.41 4.82
C ALA A 473 -3.31 -41.82 4.42
N GLU A 474 -2.39 -42.78 4.42
CA GLU A 474 -2.63 -44.17 4.03
C GLU A 474 -2.18 -45.13 5.13
N THR A 475 -2.96 -46.20 5.35
CA THR A 475 -2.62 -47.27 6.30
C THR A 475 -3.07 -48.63 5.78
N GLN A 476 -2.46 -49.72 6.25
CA GLN A 476 -2.74 -51.07 5.77
C GLN A 476 -3.13 -52.00 6.92
N ALA A 477 -4.27 -52.68 6.77
CA ALA A 477 -4.68 -53.75 7.66
C ALA A 477 -4.17 -55.10 7.12
N LYS A 478 -3.21 -55.74 7.80
CA LYS A 478 -2.59 -57.00 7.37
C LYS A 478 -3.20 -58.21 8.09
N ILE A 479 -3.65 -59.23 7.34
CA ILE A 479 -4.15 -60.49 7.88
C ILE A 479 -3.03 -61.55 7.84
N VAL A 480 -2.65 -62.09 9.01
CA VAL A 480 -1.73 -63.25 9.11
C VAL A 480 -2.56 -64.54 9.10
N VAL A 481 -2.25 -65.47 8.18
CA VAL A 481 -2.87 -66.79 8.06
C VAL A 481 -1.92 -67.83 8.67
N TYR A 482 -2.36 -68.51 9.74
CA TYR A 482 -1.61 -69.63 10.35
C TYR A 482 -1.93 -70.94 9.60
N GLY A 483 -0.91 -71.52 8.96
CA GLY A 483 -0.99 -72.88 8.39
C GLY A 483 -0.82 -73.96 9.46
N THR A 484 -1.64 -75.00 9.38
CA THR A 484 -1.72 -76.17 10.26
C THR A 484 -0.46 -77.05 10.28
N LEU A 485 -0.22 -77.64 11.46
CA LEU A 485 0.93 -78.42 11.94
C LEU A 485 1.30 -79.68 11.15
N THR A 486 2.62 -79.95 11.06
CA THR A 486 3.22 -81.29 11.14
C THR A 486 4.32 -81.31 12.22
N PRO A 487 4.49 -82.42 12.97
CA PRO A 487 5.24 -82.43 14.22
C PRO A 487 6.71 -82.82 14.04
N SER A 488 7.61 -82.11 14.69
CA SER A 488 9.00 -82.53 14.90
C SER A 488 9.55 -81.98 16.22
N THR A 489 9.57 -82.88 17.20
CA THR A 489 10.56 -83.09 18.27
C THR A 489 11.35 -81.93 18.87
N ALA A 490 11.24 -81.90 20.21
CA ALA A 490 12.31 -81.78 21.19
C ALA A 490 13.03 -80.42 21.34
N ARG A 491 12.63 -79.75 22.43
CA ARG A 491 13.51 -79.31 23.52
C ARG A 491 14.80 -78.59 23.07
N GLY A 492 14.66 -77.28 22.86
CA GLY A 492 15.75 -76.32 23.01
C GLY A 492 15.33 -75.28 24.04
N GLU A 493 15.88 -75.39 25.25
CA GLU A 493 16.05 -74.23 26.13
C GLU A 493 16.83 -73.19 25.31
N GLU A 494 16.25 -72.01 25.04
CA GLU A 494 17.05 -70.87 24.58
C GLU A 494 17.45 -70.02 25.79
N PRO A 495 18.77 -69.75 25.97
CA PRO A 495 19.28 -68.98 27.09
C PRO A 495 18.96 -67.50 26.92
N GLY A 496 18.87 -66.78 28.05
CA GLY A 496 18.68 -65.34 28.10
C GLY A 496 19.62 -64.60 27.14
N GLY A 497 19.02 -63.96 26.12
CA GLY A 497 19.71 -63.12 25.15
C GLY A 497 19.98 -61.72 25.71
N ILE A 498 21.22 -61.26 25.56
CA ILE A 498 21.80 -59.99 26.02
C ILE A 498 21.21 -58.73 25.31
N PHE A 499 20.15 -58.89 24.50
CA PHE A 499 19.55 -57.84 23.68
C PHE A 499 18.02 -57.77 23.77
N GLN A 500 17.43 -57.87 24.97
CA GLN A 500 16.05 -57.43 25.16
C GLN A 500 16.00 -55.89 25.20
N SER A 501 15.38 -55.29 24.19
CA SER A 501 15.07 -53.86 24.16
C SER A 501 14.24 -53.49 25.37
N LYS A 502 14.69 -52.49 26.14
CA LYS A 502 13.95 -52.03 27.30
C LYS A 502 12.59 -51.47 26.86
N PRO A 503 11.45 -51.92 27.41
CA PRO A 503 10.14 -51.40 27.04
C PRO A 503 10.09 -49.91 27.40
N LEU A 504 9.63 -49.10 26.45
CA LEU A 504 9.53 -47.64 26.61
C LEU A 504 8.16 -47.22 27.19
N GLU A 505 7.22 -48.16 27.31
CA GLU A 505 5.85 -47.94 27.74
C GLU A 505 5.43 -49.07 28.70
N PHE A 506 4.75 -48.69 29.78
CA PHE A 506 4.24 -49.59 30.80
C PHE A 506 2.77 -49.29 31.06
N ASP A 507 1.93 -50.31 31.00
CA ASP A 507 0.50 -50.26 31.34
C ASP A 507 0.28 -50.92 32.70
N LEU A 508 -0.28 -50.18 33.65
CA LEU A 508 -0.54 -50.61 35.01
C LEU A 508 -2.03 -50.44 35.33
N ASP A 509 -2.66 -51.46 35.92
CA ASP A 509 -4.09 -51.46 36.22
C ASP A 509 -4.34 -51.93 37.66
N GLY A 510 -5.14 -51.16 38.40
CA GLY A 510 -5.50 -51.49 39.77
C GLY A 510 -5.92 -50.27 40.58
N SER A 511 -5.91 -50.42 41.92
CA SER A 511 -6.16 -49.27 42.80
C SER A 511 -5.00 -48.26 42.70
N PRO A 512 -5.24 -46.95 42.94
CA PRO A 512 -4.19 -45.93 42.88
C PRO A 512 -2.96 -46.29 43.73
N ASN A 513 -3.14 -46.86 44.92
CA ASN A 513 -1.99 -47.23 45.74
C ASN A 513 -1.20 -48.41 45.16
N VAL A 514 -1.86 -49.39 44.54
CA VAL A 514 -1.17 -50.51 43.89
C VAL A 514 -0.40 -50.01 42.68
N VAL A 515 -1.05 -49.27 41.80
CA VAL A 515 -0.49 -48.74 40.55
C VAL A 515 0.71 -47.81 40.80
N PHE A 516 0.59 -46.87 41.75
CA PHE A 516 1.70 -45.96 42.07
C PHE A 516 2.79 -46.62 42.93
N ASN A 517 2.49 -47.70 43.65
CA ASN A 517 3.53 -48.48 44.32
C ASN A 517 4.28 -49.34 43.31
N GLU A 518 3.61 -49.95 42.33
CA GLU A 518 4.24 -50.66 41.21
C GLU A 518 5.10 -49.71 40.36
N LEU A 519 4.65 -48.48 40.11
CA LEU A 519 5.46 -47.44 39.45
C LEU A 519 6.71 -47.04 40.24
N SER A 520 6.61 -46.93 41.57
CA SER A 520 7.78 -46.69 42.45
C SER A 520 8.67 -47.94 42.53
N GLU A 521 8.10 -49.14 42.50
CA GLU A 521 8.85 -50.41 42.49
C GLU A 521 9.59 -50.66 41.17
N LEU A 522 9.04 -50.22 40.01
CA LEU A 522 9.76 -50.21 38.72
C LEU A 522 11.07 -49.40 38.78
N THR A 523 11.23 -48.55 39.79
CA THR A 523 12.34 -47.59 39.91
C THR A 523 13.20 -47.81 41.16
N SER A 524 12.75 -48.67 42.07
CA SER A 524 13.42 -49.01 43.34
C SER A 524 14.18 -50.33 43.24
N GLN A 525 15.41 -50.40 43.79
CA GLN A 525 16.28 -51.60 43.77
C GLN A 525 15.75 -52.80 44.60
N ARG A 526 14.51 -52.76 45.10
CA ARG A 526 14.04 -53.63 46.20
C ARG A 526 13.21 -54.86 45.78
N TRP A 527 13.02 -55.14 44.50
CA TRP A 527 12.40 -56.40 44.03
C TRP A 527 13.31 -57.12 43.01
N ARG A 528 14.05 -58.12 43.49
CA ARG A 528 15.11 -58.82 42.72
C ARG A 528 14.63 -60.03 41.92
N TYR A 529 13.33 -60.32 41.89
CA TYR A 529 12.79 -61.53 41.24
C TYR A 529 11.40 -61.32 40.64
N ARG A 530 11.31 -60.50 39.58
CA ARG A 530 10.51 -60.75 38.37
C ARG A 530 10.75 -59.61 37.38
N ILE A 531 11.36 -59.98 36.25
CA ILE A 531 11.43 -59.23 34.98
C ILE A 531 12.32 -57.96 34.98
N HIS A 532 13.57 -58.19 34.56
CA HIS A 532 14.57 -57.29 33.94
C HIS A 532 14.76 -55.84 34.47
N ASP A 533 15.97 -55.58 34.97
CA ASP A 533 16.49 -54.28 35.47
C ASP A 533 16.36 -53.13 34.45
N TYR A 534 15.22 -52.44 34.48
CA TYR A 534 14.94 -51.25 33.70
C TYR A 534 15.16 -50.02 34.59
N LYS A 535 16.43 -49.63 34.82
CA LYS A 535 16.82 -48.40 35.55
C LYS A 535 16.28 -47.14 34.85
N VAL A 536 14.99 -46.82 35.00
CA VAL A 536 14.32 -45.65 34.41
C VAL A 536 14.92 -44.37 34.99
N LYS A 537 15.42 -43.47 34.13
CA LYS A 537 15.94 -42.16 34.51
C LYS A 537 14.85 -41.09 34.60
N GLY A 538 13.74 -41.24 33.88
CA GLY A 538 12.63 -40.29 33.96
C GLY A 538 11.41 -40.67 33.15
N ILE A 539 10.27 -40.09 33.52
CA ILE A 539 8.96 -40.24 32.89
C ILE A 539 8.71 -39.03 31.98
N THR A 540 8.37 -39.26 30.72
CA THR A 540 8.09 -38.19 29.74
C THR A 540 6.60 -37.98 29.51
N TYR A 541 5.81 -39.06 29.62
CA TYR A 541 4.37 -39.03 29.45
C TYR A 541 3.70 -39.96 30.46
N LEU A 542 2.56 -39.52 30.96
CA LEU A 542 1.73 -40.28 31.89
C LEU A 542 0.27 -40.05 31.51
N ASP A 543 -0.50 -41.11 31.33
CA ASP A 543 -1.96 -41.01 31.22
C ASP A 543 -2.68 -41.78 32.33
N LEU A 544 -3.84 -41.27 32.72
CA LEU A 544 -4.72 -41.90 33.69
C LEU A 544 -6.09 -42.06 33.06
N SER A 545 -6.59 -43.29 32.95
CA SER A 545 -7.90 -43.57 32.39
C SER A 545 -8.82 -44.29 33.38
N VAL A 546 -10.08 -43.87 33.39
CA VAL A 546 -11.16 -44.49 34.17
C VAL A 546 -12.39 -44.68 33.30
N SER A 547 -13.03 -45.84 33.45
CA SER A 547 -14.21 -46.24 32.66
C SER A 547 -15.47 -46.54 33.49
N GLN A 548 -15.38 -46.48 34.82
CA GLN A 548 -16.54 -46.69 35.71
C GLN A 548 -17.14 -45.35 36.16
N VAL A 549 -18.46 -45.27 36.26
CA VAL A 549 -19.20 -44.04 36.61
C VAL A 549 -18.79 -43.48 37.98
N MET A 550 -18.59 -44.33 38.97
CA MET A 550 -18.17 -43.90 40.31
C MET A 550 -16.74 -43.36 40.29
N ASP A 551 -15.83 -44.05 39.59
CA ASP A 551 -14.43 -43.67 39.44
C ASP A 551 -14.26 -42.38 38.65
N TYR A 552 -15.03 -42.22 37.58
CA TYR A 552 -15.15 -41.00 36.80
C TYR A 552 -15.55 -39.80 37.67
N ARG A 553 -16.56 -39.95 38.53
CA ARG A 553 -16.98 -38.89 39.47
C ARG A 553 -15.88 -38.55 40.48
N ARG A 554 -15.24 -39.56 41.07
CA ARG A 554 -14.15 -39.35 42.04
C ARG A 554 -12.97 -38.64 41.36
N LEU A 555 -12.58 -39.05 40.17
CA LEU A 555 -11.50 -38.43 39.40
C LEU A 555 -11.83 -36.98 39.00
N MET A 556 -13.07 -36.67 38.60
CA MET A 556 -13.51 -35.30 38.33
C MET A 556 -13.32 -34.37 39.54
N THR A 557 -13.55 -34.85 40.77
CA THR A 557 -13.34 -34.03 41.98
C THR A 557 -11.87 -33.72 42.26
N ALA A 558 -10.94 -34.52 41.73
CA ALA A 558 -9.50 -34.33 41.90
C ALA A 558 -8.90 -33.34 40.88
N LEU A 559 -9.58 -33.03 39.78
CA LEU A 559 -9.09 -32.17 38.69
C LEU A 559 -8.59 -30.78 39.15
N PRO A 560 -9.26 -30.05 40.07
CA PRO A 560 -8.78 -28.74 40.51
C PRO A 560 -7.39 -28.78 41.16
N LEU A 561 -7.01 -29.92 41.74
CA LEU A 561 -5.71 -30.13 42.39
C LEU A 561 -4.59 -30.40 41.38
N LEU A 562 -4.96 -30.87 40.18
CA LEU A 562 -4.04 -31.22 39.10
C LEU A 562 -3.82 -30.06 38.11
N MET A 563 -4.57 -28.95 38.23
CA MET A 563 -4.49 -27.77 37.34
C MET A 563 -3.11 -27.11 37.27
N LYS A 564 -2.21 -27.38 38.22
CA LYS A 564 -0.84 -26.86 38.21
C LYS A 564 0.06 -27.59 37.20
N LEU A 565 -0.35 -28.76 36.72
CA LEU A 565 0.37 -29.55 35.74
C LEU A 565 -0.23 -29.32 34.34
N PRO A 566 0.59 -29.29 33.27
CA PRO A 566 0.11 -29.19 31.90
C PRO A 566 -0.59 -30.51 31.52
N MET A 567 -1.91 -30.55 31.69
CA MET A 567 -2.71 -31.74 31.40
C MET A 567 -3.79 -31.47 30.35
N GLN A 568 -3.97 -32.45 29.46
CA GLN A 568 -5.06 -32.51 28.50
C GLN A 568 -6.11 -33.50 29.01
N ILE A 569 -7.38 -33.20 28.73
CA ILE A 569 -8.50 -34.06 29.09
C ILE A 569 -9.12 -34.57 27.80
N ASP A 570 -9.29 -35.88 27.71
CA ASP A 570 -10.13 -36.56 26.73
C ASP A 570 -11.26 -37.28 27.48
N GLN A 571 -12.49 -36.87 27.20
CA GLN A 571 -13.67 -37.30 27.96
C GLN A 571 -14.82 -37.63 27.02
N THR A 572 -15.42 -38.80 27.23
CA THR A 572 -16.66 -39.23 26.57
C THR A 572 -17.63 -39.72 27.63
N ALA A 573 -18.82 -39.14 27.70
CA ALA A 573 -19.89 -39.60 28.61
C ALA A 573 -21.18 -39.74 27.82
N THR A 574 -21.65 -40.99 27.68
CA THR A 574 -22.94 -41.33 27.11
C THR A 574 -23.90 -41.60 28.26
N ILE A 575 -24.88 -40.74 28.45
CA ILE A 575 -25.82 -40.78 29.57
C ILE A 575 -27.20 -41.11 29.01
N THR A 576 -27.78 -42.22 29.45
CA THR A 576 -29.08 -42.72 29.01
C THR A 576 -30.12 -42.62 30.13
N ALA A 577 -31.20 -41.91 29.88
CA ALA A 577 -32.35 -41.76 30.76
C ALA A 577 -33.62 -42.18 30.02
N GLY A 578 -34.16 -43.36 30.35
CA GLY A 578 -35.29 -43.95 29.62
C GLY A 578 -34.92 -44.29 28.16
N GLU A 579 -35.67 -43.74 27.20
CA GLU A 579 -35.44 -43.89 25.75
C GLU A 579 -34.53 -42.81 25.15
N GLN A 580 -34.11 -41.82 25.95
CA GLN A 580 -33.29 -40.70 25.49
C GLN A 580 -31.84 -40.88 25.96
N PHE A 581 -30.89 -40.53 25.10
CA PHE A 581 -29.47 -40.49 25.46
C PHE A 581 -28.83 -39.15 25.10
N VAL A 582 -27.86 -38.74 25.90
CA VAL A 582 -27.04 -37.55 25.69
C VAL A 582 -25.59 -37.97 25.69
N ARG A 583 -24.85 -37.64 24.64
CA ARG A 583 -23.40 -37.87 24.54
C ARG A 583 -22.65 -36.55 24.67
N LEU A 584 -21.73 -36.50 25.62
CA LEU A 584 -20.88 -35.35 25.89
C LEU A 584 -19.43 -35.75 25.64
N GLU A 585 -18.80 -35.08 24.67
CA GLU A 585 -17.40 -35.30 24.27
C GLU A 585 -16.61 -34.02 24.49
N TYR A 586 -15.44 -34.14 25.10
CA TYR A 586 -14.54 -33.03 25.34
C TYR A 586 -13.10 -33.46 25.13
N GLN A 587 -12.36 -32.69 24.32
CA GLN A 587 -10.92 -32.81 24.17
C GLN A 587 -10.25 -31.45 24.28
N GLY A 588 -9.32 -31.28 25.21
CA GLY A 588 -8.57 -30.04 25.34
C GLY A 588 -8.07 -29.74 26.76
N PRO A 589 -7.65 -28.48 27.01
CA PRO A 589 -7.03 -28.10 28.28
C PRO A 589 -8.06 -27.96 29.41
N VAL A 590 -7.69 -28.35 30.63
CA VAL A 590 -8.58 -28.35 31.83
C VAL A 590 -9.44 -27.11 32.01
N ARG A 591 -8.92 -25.91 31.68
CA ARG A 591 -9.66 -24.64 31.82
C ARG A 591 -10.97 -24.64 31.02
N GLY A 592 -10.99 -25.23 29.84
CA GLY A 592 -12.21 -25.35 29.02
C GLY A 592 -13.16 -26.44 29.54
N PHE A 593 -12.64 -27.45 30.24
CA PHE A 593 -13.41 -28.57 30.76
C PHE A 593 -14.28 -28.22 31.98
N GLN A 594 -13.93 -27.16 32.72
CA GLN A 594 -14.63 -26.81 33.97
C GLN A 594 -16.13 -26.53 33.78
N SER A 595 -16.52 -25.93 32.66
CA SER A 595 -17.93 -25.70 32.32
C SER A 595 -18.67 -27.00 32.00
N PHE A 596 -18.00 -27.93 31.29
CA PHE A 596 -18.53 -29.25 30.97
C PHE A 596 -18.67 -30.14 32.20
N GLN A 597 -17.73 -30.05 33.14
CA GLN A 597 -17.73 -30.82 34.38
C GLN A 597 -19.03 -30.61 35.18
N ALA A 598 -19.53 -29.37 35.29
CA ALA A 598 -20.76 -29.07 36.00
C ALA A 598 -21.99 -29.70 35.31
N ALA A 599 -22.05 -29.63 33.98
CA ALA A 599 -23.13 -30.20 33.18
C ALA A 599 -23.16 -31.74 33.28
N VAL A 600 -22.00 -32.40 33.10
CA VAL A 600 -21.88 -33.86 33.22
C VAL A 600 -22.23 -34.33 34.63
N SER A 601 -21.74 -33.63 35.66
CA SER A 601 -22.01 -34.00 37.06
C SER A 601 -23.50 -33.91 37.40
N THR A 602 -24.19 -32.91 36.86
CA THR A 602 -25.64 -32.73 37.05
C THR A 602 -26.43 -33.87 36.38
N LEU A 603 -26.07 -34.22 35.15
CA LEU A 603 -26.74 -35.29 34.39
C LEU A 603 -26.48 -36.68 34.95
N LEU A 604 -25.28 -36.93 35.48
CA LEU A 604 -24.99 -38.17 36.19
C LEU A 604 -25.77 -38.24 37.52
N GLY A 605 -26.05 -37.11 38.17
CA GLY A 605 -26.68 -37.04 39.48
C GLY A 605 -28.18 -37.38 39.54
N SER A 606 -28.88 -37.49 38.41
CA SER A 606 -30.31 -37.86 38.41
C SER A 606 -30.53 -39.35 38.71
N ALA A 607 -31.64 -39.66 39.38
CA ALA A 607 -32.05 -41.03 39.68
C ALA A 607 -32.35 -41.81 38.37
N ASP A 608 -32.03 -43.11 38.35
CA ASP A 608 -32.31 -44.07 37.26
C ASP A 608 -31.58 -43.87 35.91
N VAL A 609 -30.37 -43.30 35.94
CA VAL A 609 -29.53 -43.09 34.75
C VAL A 609 -28.53 -44.23 34.53
N LYS A 610 -28.47 -44.78 33.32
CA LYS A 610 -27.37 -45.65 32.85
C LYS A 610 -26.35 -44.79 32.12
N ALA A 611 -25.08 -44.85 32.50
CA ALA A 611 -24.03 -44.08 31.83
C ALA A 611 -22.84 -44.95 31.45
N ASP A 612 -22.33 -44.76 30.23
CA ASP A 612 -21.04 -45.25 29.75
C ASP A 612 -20.09 -44.06 29.70
N VAL A 613 -18.99 -44.12 30.46
CA VAL A 613 -18.10 -42.99 30.65
C VAL A 613 -16.65 -43.41 30.45
N SER A 614 -15.88 -42.55 29.81
CA SER A 614 -14.44 -42.64 29.69
C SER A 614 -13.86 -41.27 30.03
N LEU A 615 -12.90 -41.22 30.95
CA LEU A 615 -12.11 -40.04 31.24
C LEU A 615 -10.64 -40.42 31.21
N LYS A 616 -9.92 -39.79 30.30
CA LYS A 616 -8.48 -39.91 30.14
C LYS A 616 -7.83 -38.56 30.45
N LEU A 617 -6.88 -38.57 31.38
CA LEU A 617 -6.07 -37.42 31.74
C LEU A 617 -4.66 -37.66 31.22
N GLU A 618 -4.19 -36.80 30.31
CA GLU A 618 -2.88 -36.95 29.69
C GLU A 618 -1.94 -35.85 30.22
N PHE A 619 -0.79 -36.26 30.75
CA PHE A 619 0.26 -35.40 31.26
C PHE A 619 1.49 -35.56 30.39
N GLU A 620 1.89 -34.47 29.72
CA GLU A 620 3.11 -34.41 28.93
C GLU A 620 4.12 -33.50 29.64
N PHE A 621 5.28 -34.06 29.98
CA PHE A 621 6.31 -33.33 30.71
C PHE A 621 7.38 -32.82 29.74
N SER A 622 7.62 -31.51 29.74
CA SER A 622 8.65 -30.88 28.91
C SER A 622 10.09 -31.26 29.31
N SER A 623 10.27 -31.85 30.49
CA SER A 623 11.53 -32.44 30.95
C SER A 623 11.23 -33.74 31.68
N PRO A 624 12.00 -34.83 31.48
CA PRO A 624 11.73 -36.11 32.13
C PRO A 624 11.66 -35.96 33.64
N VAL A 625 10.54 -36.37 34.23
CA VAL A 625 10.28 -36.24 35.68
C VAL A 625 10.74 -37.50 36.40
N SER A 626 11.34 -37.34 37.57
CA SER A 626 11.67 -38.49 38.42
C SER A 626 10.38 -39.21 38.88
N PRO A 627 10.34 -40.55 38.89
CA PRO A 627 9.24 -41.35 39.43
C PRO A 627 8.86 -40.98 40.88
N ASP A 628 9.85 -40.63 41.71
CA ASP A 628 9.66 -40.13 43.08
C ASP A 628 9.62 -38.58 43.14
N GLY A 629 9.45 -37.92 42.00
CA GLY A 629 9.41 -36.48 41.85
C GLY A 629 8.15 -35.84 42.44
N THR A 630 8.21 -34.52 42.61
CA THR A 630 7.12 -33.73 43.21
C THR A 630 5.82 -33.79 42.42
N GLU A 631 5.90 -33.93 41.10
CA GLU A 631 4.79 -33.93 40.15
C GLU A 631 4.01 -35.24 40.27
N ILE A 632 4.70 -36.39 40.25
CA ILE A 632 4.10 -37.71 40.46
C ILE A 632 3.53 -37.82 41.87
N GLY A 633 4.24 -37.31 42.88
CA GLY A 633 3.74 -37.21 44.26
C GLY A 633 2.46 -36.38 44.37
N THR A 634 2.36 -35.28 43.62
CA THR A 634 1.17 -34.43 43.56
C THR A 634 -0.01 -35.17 42.93
N ILE A 635 0.21 -35.91 41.83
CA ILE A 635 -0.81 -36.74 41.19
C ILE A 635 -1.30 -37.83 42.15
N LYS A 636 -0.38 -38.57 42.78
CA LYS A 636 -0.70 -39.61 43.79
C LYS A 636 -1.50 -39.03 44.95
N GLN A 637 -1.09 -37.86 45.47
CA GLN A 637 -1.79 -37.19 46.57
C GLN A 637 -3.19 -36.73 46.17
N ALA A 638 -3.38 -36.21 44.94
CA ALA A 638 -4.67 -35.79 44.44
C ALA A 638 -5.65 -36.98 44.32
N LEU A 639 -5.18 -38.11 43.81
CA LEU A 639 -5.96 -39.34 43.69
C LEU A 639 -6.31 -39.95 45.06
N ASN A 640 -5.43 -39.83 46.05
CA ASN A 640 -5.67 -40.34 47.40
C ASN A 640 -6.67 -39.52 48.23
N ARG A 641 -6.94 -38.26 47.87
CA ARG A 641 -7.94 -37.44 48.58
C ARG A 641 -9.38 -37.92 48.36
N ASN A 642 -9.66 -38.49 47.19
CA ASN A 642 -10.92 -39.15 46.89
C ASN A 642 -10.62 -40.43 46.09
N PRO A 643 -10.33 -41.56 46.78
CA PRO A 643 -9.70 -42.72 46.17
C PRO A 643 -10.61 -43.31 45.11
N VAL A 644 -10.08 -43.44 43.89
CA VAL A 644 -10.71 -44.16 42.79
C VAL A 644 -10.57 -45.68 43.05
N ASP A 645 -11.57 -46.49 42.75
CA ASP A 645 -11.56 -47.93 43.01
C ASP A 645 -10.63 -48.67 42.02
N ARG A 646 -10.67 -48.30 40.72
CA ARG A 646 -9.75 -48.83 39.70
C ARG A 646 -9.33 -47.76 38.69
N VAL A 647 -8.04 -47.72 38.38
CA VAL A 647 -7.44 -46.80 37.39
C VAL A 647 -6.49 -47.58 36.51
N ASN A 648 -6.51 -47.28 35.21
CA ASN A 648 -5.47 -47.71 34.28
C ASN A 648 -4.50 -46.54 34.05
N LEU A 649 -3.21 -46.80 34.25
CA LEU A 649 -2.11 -45.85 34.14
C LEU A 649 -1.16 -46.35 33.06
N THR A 650 -1.00 -45.58 31.98
CA THR A 650 0.06 -45.81 31.00
C THR A 650 1.17 -44.79 31.19
N VAL A 651 2.43 -45.26 31.22
CA VAL A 651 3.60 -44.40 31.42
C VAL A 651 4.65 -44.66 30.36
N LYS A 652 5.15 -43.59 29.75
CA LYS A 652 6.31 -43.65 28.85
C LYS A 652 7.56 -43.19 29.59
N VAL A 653 8.61 -44.01 29.49
CA VAL A 653 9.83 -43.86 30.28
C VAL A 653 11.07 -43.68 29.42
N THR A 654 12.10 -43.11 30.02
CA THR A 654 13.44 -42.92 29.44
C THR A 654 14.50 -43.52 30.37
N TYR A 655 15.60 -44.02 29.79
CA TYR A 655 16.62 -44.84 30.48
C TYR A 655 17.99 -44.18 30.64
#